data_AF-A0A8S0S1V1-F1
#
_entry.id   AF-A0A8S0S1V1-F1
#
_cell.length_a   1.000
_cell.length_b   1.000
_cell.length_c   1.000
_cell.angle_alpha   90.00
_cell.angle_beta   90.00
_cell.angle_gamma   90.00
#
_symmetry.space_group_name_H-M   'P 1'
#
loop_
_entity.id
_entity.type
_entity.pdbx_description
1 polymer ?
#
loop_
_entity_poly.entity_id
_entity_poly.type
_entity_poly.pdbx_seq_one_letter_code
_entity_poly.pdbx_strand_id
1 'polypeptide(L)'
;MTSREWLVPFIFLSITNLVFLVKSDFPTPIFSFYNCLNTENYTSNSMYKTNLDTLLSSVSSNISTDGFYNASMGENLDRVNLIALCRADLQPYQCREYVSSATMEVLRMCPYQKQVVYWHEFCTVRYSNEAILGTVEIIPYRTAGSSHTIPDSEKFYKELNILLDSLRNQTVFNSSPQKFAAAASQPDPNFGTIYAFEQCTPDITPEDCGACLNQSALIIPQCCDGQRGVRILRPSCYLRFETNRFYNETMVRTLQPEPTQPIIVPPASRKEDNDNTTRTVIIVVVPTAACLTLALSIGIFLRTRRKHKPSGELETGNEISTVESLQYDFGTIRTATDDFSDANKLGQGGFGVVYKGKLPNGNEVAVKRLSRGSVQGDLEFKNEVLLVARLKHRSLVRLLGFSLKGSERLLIYERVKNGSLDHFIFDSIKRSYLDWDKRFKIIQGVARGLLYLHEESQLKIIHRDLKASNVLLDEEMKPKISDFGMARLLVQDETQGKTSRIVGTYGYMAPEYVFNGQFSIKSDVFSFGVLLLEIVTGQRINNYQNGDGEENLFNFAWRNWNHGTIENMMDPALRASGSLDIVRCIHIGLLCVQENAALRPTMGSIILMFTSFSITLPVPSRPAFFVSSFTSPEILNREENNSRALHISQPSEGEPGYSAPSINDVSITELYPR
;
A
#
# COMPACT_ATOMS: atom_id res chain seq x y z
N MET A 1 36.48 15.47 -35.81
CA MET A 1 36.72 15.58 -34.35
C MET A 1 36.98 14.18 -33.80
N THR A 2 37.89 14.06 -32.83
CA THR A 2 38.53 12.78 -32.47
C THR A 2 37.75 11.95 -31.45
N SER A 3 37.90 10.62 -31.52
CA SER A 3 37.18 9.59 -30.74
C SER A 3 37.41 9.55 -29.22
N ARG A 4 37.95 10.60 -28.61
CA ARG A 4 38.31 10.64 -27.17
C ARG A 4 37.19 11.12 -26.25
N GLU A 5 36.17 11.81 -26.76
CA GLU A 5 35.11 12.40 -25.92
C GLU A 5 34.05 11.38 -25.45
N TRP A 6 33.96 10.21 -26.09
CA TRP A 6 32.98 9.17 -25.75
C TRP A 6 33.42 8.18 -24.66
N LEU A 7 34.68 8.22 -24.21
CA LEU A 7 35.21 7.32 -23.18
C LEU A 7 34.74 7.69 -21.76
N VAL A 8 34.63 8.98 -21.45
CA VAL A 8 34.22 9.46 -20.12
C VAL A 8 32.75 9.11 -19.81
N PRO A 9 31.78 9.31 -20.72
CA PRO A 9 30.40 8.87 -20.50
C PRO A 9 30.27 7.35 -20.33
N PHE A 10 31.09 6.55 -21.04
CA PHE A 10 31.02 5.09 -21.00
C PHE A 10 31.54 4.48 -19.69
N ILE A 11 32.58 5.09 -19.11
CA ILE A 11 33.08 4.70 -17.77
C ILE A 11 32.05 5.06 -16.69
N PHE A 12 31.39 6.23 -16.81
CA PHE A 12 30.30 6.60 -15.91
C PHE A 12 29.09 5.64 -16.02
N LEU A 13 28.71 5.26 -17.25
CA LEU A 13 27.60 4.32 -17.49
C LEU A 13 27.89 2.89 -16.99
N SER A 14 29.16 2.45 -17.01
CA SER A 14 29.53 1.12 -16.53
C SER A 14 29.64 1.06 -15.00
N ILE A 15 30.10 2.13 -14.33
CA ILE A 15 30.06 2.23 -12.87
C ILE A 15 28.61 2.28 -12.36
N THR A 16 27.70 3.03 -13.00
CA THR A 16 26.28 3.04 -12.60
C THR A 16 25.60 1.68 -12.80
N ASN A 17 25.90 0.95 -13.88
CA ASN A 17 25.38 -0.41 -14.07
C ASN A 17 25.98 -1.43 -13.09
N LEU A 18 27.21 -1.25 -12.61
CA LEU A 18 27.78 -2.10 -11.56
C LEU A 18 27.08 -1.88 -10.21
N VAL A 19 26.68 -0.65 -9.90
CA VAL A 19 25.85 -0.32 -8.72
C VAL A 19 24.44 -0.93 -8.81
N PHE A 20 23.88 -1.07 -10.02
CA PHE A 20 22.58 -1.76 -10.21
C PHE A 20 22.64 -3.29 -10.11
N LEU A 21 23.83 -3.90 -10.23
CA LEU A 21 24.02 -5.36 -10.08
C LEU A 21 24.31 -5.79 -8.63
N VAL A 22 24.41 -4.86 -7.68
CA VAL A 22 24.39 -5.12 -6.23
C VAL A 22 23.10 -4.56 -5.62
N LYS A 23 21.95 -4.92 -6.18
CA LYS A 23 20.71 -4.97 -5.41
C LYS A 23 20.65 -6.31 -4.70
N SER A 24 20.95 -6.29 -3.41
CA SER A 24 20.78 -7.43 -2.51
C SER A 24 19.38 -8.01 -2.61
N ASP A 25 19.28 -9.33 -2.52
CA ASP A 25 18.02 -10.07 -2.57
C ASP A 25 17.00 -9.61 -1.51
N PHE A 26 15.73 -9.90 -1.81
CA PHE A 26 14.55 -9.78 -0.94
C PHE A 26 14.06 -8.36 -0.57
N PRO A 27 13.21 -7.74 -1.41
CA PRO A 27 12.21 -6.79 -0.94
C PRO A 27 10.95 -7.54 -0.48
N THR A 28 10.81 -7.77 0.83
CA THR A 28 9.46 -7.88 1.42
C THR A 28 8.69 -6.57 1.17
N PRO A 29 7.36 -6.59 1.01
CA PRO A 29 6.59 -5.38 0.76
C PRO A 29 6.79 -4.37 1.90
N ILE A 30 7.34 -3.20 1.56
CA ILE A 30 7.64 -2.11 2.49
C ILE A 30 6.32 -1.57 3.03
N PHE A 31 6.04 -1.81 4.31
CA PHE A 31 4.86 -1.26 4.97
C PHE A 31 5.16 0.11 5.60
N SER A 32 4.10 0.91 5.76
CA SER A 32 4.09 2.01 6.71
C SER A 32 2.73 2.07 7.43
N PHE A 33 2.76 2.31 8.74
CA PHE A 33 1.60 2.51 9.59
C PHE A 33 1.81 3.75 10.44
N TYR A 34 0.71 4.37 10.87
CA TYR A 34 0.75 5.53 11.76
C TYR A 34 -0.45 5.53 12.71
N ASN A 35 -0.27 6.22 13.83
CA ASN A 35 -1.34 6.70 14.70
C ASN A 35 -1.10 8.18 14.98
N CYS A 36 -2.13 9.00 14.75
CA CYS A 36 -2.22 10.34 15.29
C CYS A 36 -3.07 10.25 16.56
N LEU A 37 -2.51 10.56 17.72
CA LEU A 37 -3.22 10.48 18.99
C LEU A 37 -3.85 11.85 19.28
N ASN A 38 -5.17 11.94 19.03
CA ASN A 38 -5.96 13.17 19.22
C ASN A 38 -6.13 13.48 20.71
N THR A 39 -5.15 14.14 21.32
CA THR A 39 -5.27 14.77 22.65
C THR A 39 -5.33 16.30 22.51
N GLU A 40 -4.38 16.88 21.78
CA GLU A 40 -4.33 18.31 21.44
C GLU A 40 -3.73 18.55 20.05
N ASN A 41 -4.21 19.60 19.37
CA ASN A 41 -3.65 20.09 18.11
C ASN A 41 -2.78 21.33 18.32
N TYR A 42 -1.72 21.47 17.50
CA TYR A 42 -0.91 22.68 17.41
C TYR A 42 -1.29 23.51 16.16
N THR A 43 -1.05 24.83 16.17
CA THR A 43 -1.32 25.69 15.00
C THR A 43 -0.07 25.86 14.12
N SER A 44 -0.24 26.19 12.83
CA SER A 44 0.86 26.34 11.87
C SER A 44 1.94 27.34 12.29
N ASN A 45 1.59 28.31 13.13
CA ASN A 45 2.45 29.41 13.57
C ASN A 45 2.82 29.29 15.07
N SER A 46 2.61 28.12 15.68
CA SER A 46 2.96 27.87 17.10
C SER A 46 4.45 27.61 17.30
N MET A 47 4.96 27.92 18.50
CA MET A 47 6.33 27.57 18.89
C MET A 47 6.52 26.05 18.91
N TYR A 48 5.51 25.28 19.32
CA TYR A 48 5.47 23.82 19.18
C TYR A 48 5.84 23.35 17.75
N LYS A 49 5.26 23.96 16.71
CA LYS A 49 5.56 23.61 15.32
C LYS A 49 7.01 23.91 14.95
N THR A 50 7.54 25.07 15.36
CA THR A 50 8.95 25.42 15.13
C THR A 50 9.91 24.46 15.83
N ASN A 51 9.60 24.06 17.08
CA ASN A 51 10.37 23.07 17.83
C ASN A 51 10.33 21.70 17.15
N LEU A 52 9.14 21.26 16.71
CA LEU A 52 8.94 19.98 16.01
C LEU A 52 9.70 19.92 14.68
N ASP A 53 9.63 20.98 13.86
CA ASP A 53 10.37 21.06 12.58
C ASP A 53 11.89 21.02 12.79
N THR A 54 12.36 21.70 13.83
CA THR A 54 13.79 21.73 14.20
C THR A 54 14.26 20.35 14.65
N LEU A 55 13.48 19.65 15.49
CA LEU A 55 13.80 18.27 15.89
C LEU A 55 13.77 17.32 14.69
N LEU A 56 12.69 17.31 13.89
CA LEU A 56 12.52 16.40 12.75
C LEU A 56 13.63 16.56 11.69
N SER A 57 14.00 17.80 11.36
CA SER A 57 15.08 18.07 10.40
C SER A 57 16.46 17.63 10.90
N SER A 58 16.69 17.60 12.22
CA SER A 58 17.95 17.18 12.84
C SER A 58 18.15 15.65 12.95
N VAL A 59 17.08 14.85 12.87
CA VAL A 59 17.16 13.40 13.17
C VAL A 59 18.14 12.69 12.24
N SER A 60 18.06 12.95 10.93
CA SER A 60 18.85 12.19 9.94
C SER A 60 20.36 12.50 9.99
N SER A 61 20.78 13.66 10.52
CA SER A 61 22.20 13.95 10.76
C SER A 61 22.70 13.43 12.11
N ASN A 62 21.82 13.35 13.11
CA ASN A 62 22.21 13.14 14.51
C ASN A 62 21.95 11.72 15.03
N ILE A 63 21.21 10.89 14.30
CA ILE A 63 20.97 9.47 14.66
C ILE A 63 22.29 8.69 14.75
N SER A 64 22.51 8.02 15.88
CA SER A 64 23.78 7.34 16.17
C SER A 64 23.96 6.07 15.34
N THR A 65 25.16 5.51 15.38
CA THR A 65 25.53 4.30 14.61
C THR A 65 24.77 3.04 15.05
N ASP A 66 24.20 3.05 16.26
CA ASP A 66 23.29 2.04 16.78
C ASP A 66 21.86 2.16 16.21
N GLY A 67 21.55 3.26 15.51
CA GLY A 67 20.26 3.51 14.88
C GLY A 67 19.21 4.10 15.82
N PHE A 68 19.57 4.58 17.01
CA PHE A 68 18.65 5.28 17.92
C PHE A 68 18.88 6.79 17.91
N TYR A 69 17.82 7.56 18.11
CA TYR A 69 17.90 9.00 18.37
C TYR A 69 16.81 9.40 19.32
N ASN A 70 17.13 10.30 20.25
CA ASN A 70 16.14 11.02 21.03
C ASN A 70 16.55 12.46 21.23
N ALA A 71 15.56 13.34 21.32
CA ALA A 71 15.76 14.74 21.63
C ALA A 71 14.46 15.36 22.17
N SER A 72 14.61 16.36 23.04
CA SER A 72 13.51 17.19 23.53
C SER A 72 13.81 18.66 23.28
N MET A 73 12.79 19.44 22.93
CA MET A 73 12.92 20.87 22.64
C MET A 73 11.68 21.63 23.12
N GLY A 74 11.88 22.79 23.73
CA GLY A 74 10.80 23.62 24.27
C GLY A 74 10.35 23.23 25.69
N GLU A 75 9.47 24.06 26.23
CA GLU A 75 8.95 23.97 27.60
C GLU A 75 7.42 24.11 27.60
N ASN A 76 6.80 23.60 28.67
CA ASN A 76 5.35 23.69 28.89
C ASN A 76 4.55 23.20 27.66
N LEU A 77 3.58 24.00 27.18
CA LEU A 77 2.68 23.66 26.07
C LEU A 77 3.38 23.53 24.70
N ASP A 78 4.63 24.03 24.57
CA ASP A 78 5.46 24.02 23.36
C ASP A 78 6.59 22.98 23.42
N ARG A 79 6.66 22.16 24.48
CA ARG A 79 7.61 21.05 24.58
C ARG A 79 7.28 19.96 23.57
N VAL A 80 8.28 19.54 22.81
CA VAL A 80 8.26 18.37 21.93
C VAL A 80 9.31 17.39 22.43
N ASN A 81 8.92 16.13 22.62
CA ASN A 81 9.83 15.00 22.84
C ASN A 81 9.78 14.12 21.59
N LEU A 82 10.93 13.72 21.05
CA LEU A 82 11.05 12.92 19.83
C LEU A 82 11.94 11.71 20.07
N ILE A 83 11.54 10.57 19.52
CA ILE A 83 12.33 9.33 19.43
C ILE A 83 12.30 8.82 17.99
N ALA A 84 13.45 8.39 17.48
CA ALA A 84 13.57 7.60 16.26
C ALA A 84 14.40 6.34 16.53
N LEU A 85 13.99 5.21 15.92
CA LEU A 85 14.69 3.93 16.04
C LEU A 85 14.70 3.21 14.69
N CYS A 86 15.88 2.87 14.19
CA CYS A 86 16.08 1.98 13.06
C CYS A 86 16.09 0.51 13.50
N ARG A 87 15.74 -0.39 12.56
CA ARG A 87 16.09 -1.80 12.69
C ARG A 87 17.61 -1.96 12.80
N ALA A 88 18.06 -2.77 13.74
CA ALA A 88 19.49 -2.94 14.02
C ALA A 88 20.25 -3.69 12.90
N ASP A 89 19.57 -4.45 12.05
CA ASP A 89 20.17 -5.17 10.93
C ASP A 89 20.45 -4.32 9.67
N LEU A 90 20.44 -2.99 9.82
CA LEU A 90 20.66 -2.01 8.76
C LEU A 90 22.04 -1.36 8.82
N GLN A 91 22.60 -1.01 7.65
CA GLN A 91 23.79 -0.17 7.60
C GLN A 91 23.47 1.27 8.07
N PRO A 92 24.41 1.98 8.73
CA PRO A 92 24.16 3.33 9.24
C PRO A 92 23.68 4.36 8.19
N TYR A 93 24.06 4.21 6.93
CA TYR A 93 23.57 5.08 5.85
C TYR A 93 22.10 4.80 5.50
N GLN A 94 21.68 3.52 5.47
CA GLN A 94 20.30 3.13 5.21
C GLN A 94 19.37 3.64 6.31
N CYS A 95 19.80 3.53 7.56
CA CYS A 95 19.09 4.08 8.71
C CYS A 95 18.80 5.59 8.54
N ARG A 96 19.82 6.37 8.15
CA ARG A 96 19.66 7.82 7.88
C ARG A 96 18.69 8.11 6.73
N GLU A 97 18.75 7.36 5.64
CA GLU A 97 17.82 7.51 4.51
C GLU A 97 16.37 7.20 4.91
N TYR A 98 16.13 6.07 5.59
CA TYR A 98 14.78 5.67 5.99
C TYR A 98 14.18 6.62 7.03
N VAL A 99 14.96 7.05 8.02
CA VAL A 99 14.47 7.99 9.04
C VAL A 99 14.23 9.38 8.44
N SER A 100 15.08 9.86 7.53
CA SER A 100 14.81 11.08 6.76
C SER A 100 13.47 11.02 6.03
N SER A 101 13.20 9.91 5.32
CA SER A 101 11.91 9.67 4.66
C SER A 101 10.74 9.63 5.65
N ALA A 102 10.90 8.97 6.80
CA ALA A 102 9.87 8.89 7.84
C ALA A 102 9.55 10.25 8.47
N THR A 103 10.57 11.09 8.72
CA THR A 103 10.38 12.45 9.27
C THR A 103 9.67 13.41 8.32
N MET A 104 9.79 13.22 7.01
CA MET A 104 8.98 13.97 6.03
C MET A 104 7.54 13.45 6.01
N GLU A 105 7.35 12.14 6.04
CA GLU A 105 6.03 11.52 5.89
C GLU A 105 5.15 11.69 7.14
N VAL A 106 5.72 11.72 8.35
CA VAL A 106 4.95 11.87 9.59
C VAL A 106 4.15 13.19 9.64
N LEU A 107 4.72 14.30 9.13
CA LEU A 107 4.03 15.58 9.02
C LEU A 107 2.93 15.59 7.94
N ARG A 108 3.06 14.73 6.92
CA ARG A 108 2.07 14.57 5.84
C ARG A 108 0.87 13.74 6.29
N MET A 109 1.10 12.73 7.14
CA MET A 109 0.06 11.79 7.59
C MET A 109 -0.68 12.26 8.85
N CYS A 110 0.00 12.97 9.76
CA CYS A 110 -0.58 13.53 10.99
C CYS A 110 -0.38 15.05 11.07
N PRO A 111 -1.01 15.85 10.19
CA PRO A 111 -0.86 17.30 10.21
C PRO A 111 -1.50 17.91 11.47
N TYR A 112 -0.79 18.84 12.12
CA TYR A 112 -1.25 19.61 13.29
C TYR A 112 -1.39 18.85 14.62
N GLN A 113 -0.92 17.61 14.67
CA GLN A 113 -1.09 16.70 15.81
C GLN A 113 0.07 16.81 16.79
N LYS A 114 -0.18 16.95 18.11
CA LYS A 114 0.94 16.95 19.07
C LYS A 114 1.53 15.57 19.32
N GLN A 115 0.78 14.49 19.14
CA GLN A 115 1.21 13.13 19.49
C GLN A 115 1.09 12.17 18.31
N VAL A 116 2.20 11.56 17.89
CA VAL A 116 2.26 10.68 16.72
C VAL A 116 3.25 9.54 16.92
N VAL A 117 2.86 8.34 16.46
CA VAL A 117 3.77 7.21 16.24
C VAL A 117 3.66 6.77 14.78
N TYR A 118 4.79 6.72 14.07
CA TYR A 118 4.92 6.30 12.67
C TYR A 118 5.89 5.12 12.58
N TRP A 119 5.40 3.97 12.13
CA TRP A 119 6.19 2.77 11.88
C TRP A 119 6.39 2.56 10.38
N HIS A 120 7.64 2.47 9.96
CA HIS A 120 8.06 2.02 8.63
C HIS A 120 8.73 0.64 8.76
N GLU A 121 8.73 -0.14 7.68
CA GLU A 121 9.41 -1.45 7.56
C GLU A 121 10.83 -1.49 8.16
N PHE A 122 11.54 -0.36 8.13
CA PHE A 122 12.94 -0.22 8.50
C PHE A 122 13.22 0.72 9.69
N CYS A 123 12.24 1.51 10.14
CA CYS A 123 12.41 2.44 11.26
C CYS A 123 11.09 2.90 11.88
N THR A 124 11.12 3.36 13.12
CA THR A 124 10.01 4.04 13.81
C THR A 124 10.40 5.48 14.11
N VAL A 125 9.47 6.42 13.94
CA VAL A 125 9.59 7.82 14.39
C VAL A 125 8.36 8.15 15.22
N ARG A 126 8.56 8.59 16.47
CA ARG A 126 7.48 9.03 17.35
C ARG A 126 7.80 10.37 17.98
N TYR A 127 6.79 11.21 18.19
CA TYR A 127 6.91 12.44 18.94
C TYR A 127 5.64 12.73 19.75
N SER A 128 5.80 13.47 20.84
CA SER A 128 4.72 13.81 21.77
C SER A 128 5.03 15.10 22.53
N ASN A 129 4.00 15.81 22.97
CA ASN A 129 4.12 16.84 23.99
C ASN A 129 4.37 16.25 25.40
N GLU A 130 3.92 15.02 25.62
CA GLU A 130 4.16 14.25 26.85
C GLU A 130 5.57 13.66 26.89
N ALA A 131 6.05 13.31 28.08
CA ALA A 131 7.31 12.60 28.24
C ALA A 131 7.18 11.14 27.76
N ILE A 132 7.94 10.80 26.70
CA ILE A 132 7.95 9.46 26.08
C ILE A 132 9.28 8.73 26.25
N LEU A 133 10.29 9.39 26.84
CA LEU A 133 11.62 8.84 27.08
C LEU A 133 11.66 8.04 28.37
N GLY A 134 12.23 6.83 28.31
CA GLY A 134 12.30 5.91 29.44
C GLY A 134 10.94 5.39 29.91
N THR A 135 9.89 5.58 29.10
CA THR A 135 8.51 5.19 29.43
C THR A 135 8.06 4.09 28.47
N VAL A 136 7.61 2.96 29.02
CA VAL A 136 7.14 1.83 28.23
C VAL A 136 5.72 2.06 27.71
N GLU A 137 5.63 2.43 26.44
CA GLU A 137 4.38 2.53 25.69
C GLU A 137 4.15 1.26 24.86
N ILE A 138 3.04 0.58 25.15
CA ILE A 138 2.56 -0.63 24.46
C ILE A 138 1.39 -0.35 23.50
N ILE A 139 0.71 0.77 23.67
CA ILE A 139 -0.48 1.21 22.92
C ILE A 139 -0.17 2.61 22.35
N PRO A 140 -0.62 2.94 21.13
CA PRO A 140 -1.36 2.09 20.19
C PRO A 140 -0.44 1.07 19.51
N TYR A 141 -0.97 -0.09 19.14
CA TYR A 141 -0.23 -1.12 18.41
C TYR A 141 -0.78 -1.36 17.00
N ARG A 142 0.00 -2.06 16.17
CA ARG A 142 -0.39 -2.52 14.84
C ARG A 142 0.07 -3.96 14.63
N THR A 143 -0.79 -4.79 14.05
CA THR A 143 -0.50 -6.16 13.65
C THR A 143 -0.61 -6.29 12.14
N ALA A 144 0.33 -6.97 11.50
CA ALA A 144 0.25 -7.32 10.08
C ALA A 144 0.59 -8.80 9.88
N GLY A 145 -0.21 -9.47 9.05
CA GLY A 145 -0.24 -10.93 8.93
C GLY A 145 -0.13 -11.41 7.49
N SER A 146 0.43 -12.61 7.29
CA SER A 146 0.53 -13.22 5.97
C SER A 146 -0.80 -13.88 5.55
N SER A 147 -1.22 -13.71 4.30
CA SER A 147 -2.43 -14.33 3.73
C SER A 147 -2.31 -15.85 3.46
N HIS A 148 -1.27 -16.52 3.95
CA HIS A 148 -1.00 -17.92 3.70
C HIS A 148 -1.00 -18.71 5.02
N THR A 149 -1.84 -19.74 5.08
CA THR A 149 -1.96 -20.61 6.25
C THR A 149 -0.87 -21.67 6.32
N ILE A 150 -0.64 -22.16 7.54
CA ILE A 150 0.30 -23.22 7.87
C ILE A 150 -0.45 -24.56 7.92
N PRO A 151 0.05 -25.65 7.30
CA PRO A 151 -0.64 -26.96 7.31
C PRO A 151 -0.67 -27.65 8.68
N ASP A 152 0.30 -27.34 9.55
CA ASP A 152 0.53 -27.94 10.87
C ASP A 152 0.79 -26.80 11.87
N SER A 153 -0.29 -26.25 12.43
CA SER A 153 -0.23 -25.04 13.28
C SER A 153 0.34 -25.33 14.67
N GLU A 154 -0.04 -26.43 15.31
CA GLU A 154 0.38 -26.76 16.68
C GLU A 154 1.90 -26.88 16.79
N LYS A 155 2.53 -27.66 15.88
CA LYS A 155 3.98 -27.84 15.87
C LYS A 155 4.70 -26.54 15.50
N PHE A 156 4.17 -25.78 14.55
CA PHE A 156 4.74 -24.48 14.19
C PHE A 156 4.75 -23.50 15.36
N TYR A 157 3.62 -23.34 16.06
CA TYR A 157 3.55 -22.42 17.20
C TYR A 157 4.42 -22.86 18.37
N LYS A 158 4.61 -24.17 18.56
CA LYS A 158 5.57 -24.70 19.54
C LYS A 158 7.02 -24.28 19.21
N GLU A 159 7.48 -24.49 17.97
CA GLU A 159 8.83 -24.09 17.54
C GLU A 159 9.00 -22.56 17.53
N LEU A 160 7.96 -21.82 17.12
CA LEU A 160 7.96 -20.36 17.17
C LEU A 160 8.08 -19.83 18.59
N ASN A 161 7.34 -20.37 19.57
CA ASN A 161 7.42 -19.92 20.95
C ASN A 161 8.83 -20.16 21.55
N ILE A 162 9.42 -21.33 21.29
CA ILE A 162 10.82 -21.62 21.68
C ILE A 162 11.80 -20.61 21.07
N LEU A 163 11.61 -20.27 19.79
CA LEU A 163 12.44 -19.27 19.10
C LEU A 163 12.26 -17.86 19.71
N LEU A 164 11.01 -17.42 19.94
CA LEU A 164 10.70 -16.11 20.49
C LEU A 164 11.19 -15.96 21.95
N ASP A 165 11.03 -16.97 22.80
CA ASP A 165 11.53 -16.91 24.18
C ASP A 165 13.08 -16.88 24.24
N SER A 166 13.76 -17.56 23.31
CA SER A 166 15.21 -17.45 23.14
C SER A 166 15.64 -16.05 22.69
N LEU A 167 14.93 -15.47 21.72
CA LEU A 167 15.17 -14.12 21.23
C LEU A 167 14.91 -13.06 22.30
N ARG A 168 13.87 -13.22 23.12
CA ARG A 168 13.54 -12.31 24.22
C ARG A 168 14.65 -12.29 25.26
N ASN A 169 15.13 -13.45 25.68
CA ASN A 169 16.24 -13.55 26.62
C ASN A 169 17.53 -12.89 26.07
N GLN A 170 17.84 -13.07 24.78
CA GLN A 170 18.97 -12.38 24.15
C GLN A 170 18.75 -10.85 24.11
N THR A 171 17.55 -10.41 23.75
CA THR A 171 17.18 -8.99 23.60
C THR A 171 17.20 -8.24 24.95
N VAL A 172 16.83 -8.93 26.04
CA VAL A 172 16.79 -8.39 27.41
C VAL A 172 18.17 -8.46 28.09
N PHE A 173 18.87 -9.60 28.02
CA PHE A 173 20.04 -9.87 28.87
C PHE A 173 21.40 -9.84 28.15
N ASN A 174 21.46 -10.12 26.84
CA ASN A 174 22.72 -10.05 26.07
C ASN A 174 22.91 -8.66 25.46
N SER A 175 22.71 -7.61 26.27
CA SER A 175 22.37 -6.26 25.85
C SER A 175 23.41 -5.57 24.96
N SER A 176 23.32 -5.80 23.65
CA SER A 176 23.72 -4.80 22.66
C SER A 176 22.96 -3.50 22.93
N PRO A 177 23.58 -2.31 22.74
CA PRO A 177 22.88 -1.03 22.87
C PRO A 177 21.63 -0.91 21.97
N GLN A 178 21.52 -1.71 20.91
CA GLN A 178 20.34 -1.74 20.03
C GLN A 178 19.12 -2.47 20.59
N LYS A 179 19.27 -3.22 21.69
CA LYS A 179 18.25 -4.15 22.24
C LYS A 179 17.54 -4.95 21.14
N PHE A 180 18.30 -5.75 20.41
CA PHE A 180 17.86 -6.49 19.24
C PHE A 180 18.43 -7.91 19.25
N ALA A 181 17.62 -8.91 18.91
CA ALA A 181 18.08 -10.25 18.56
C ALA A 181 17.31 -10.79 17.35
N ALA A 182 18.00 -11.53 16.48
CA ALA A 182 17.39 -12.24 15.35
C ALA A 182 18.00 -13.64 15.20
N ALA A 183 17.17 -14.61 14.83
CA ALA A 183 17.57 -16.01 14.70
C ALA A 183 16.59 -16.78 13.79
N ALA A 184 16.97 -18.02 13.47
CA ALA A 184 16.18 -18.94 12.68
C ALA A 184 16.00 -20.27 13.43
N SER A 185 14.84 -20.91 13.28
CA SER A 185 14.60 -22.27 13.76
C SER A 185 15.43 -23.30 12.98
N GLN A 186 15.45 -24.54 13.45
CA GLN A 186 15.83 -25.66 12.58
C GLN A 186 14.78 -25.80 11.45
N PRO A 187 15.18 -26.27 10.24
CA PRO A 187 14.26 -26.47 9.14
C PRO A 187 13.34 -27.67 9.38
N ASP A 188 12.02 -27.46 9.25
CA ASP A 188 11.02 -28.52 9.37
C ASP A 188 10.47 -28.96 7.99
N PRO A 189 10.15 -30.26 7.77
CA PRO A 189 9.53 -30.72 6.53
C PRO A 189 8.18 -30.08 6.19
N ASN A 190 7.38 -29.68 7.19
CA ASN A 190 5.99 -29.22 6.98
C ASN A 190 5.90 -27.71 6.64
N PHE A 191 6.76 -26.90 7.25
CA PHE A 191 6.70 -25.43 7.18
C PHE A 191 8.05 -24.74 6.90
N GLY A 192 9.14 -25.50 6.77
CA GLY A 192 10.48 -24.95 6.49
C GLY A 192 11.13 -24.32 7.73
N THR A 193 11.90 -23.26 7.51
CA THR A 193 12.59 -22.51 8.56
C THR A 193 11.77 -21.31 9.00
N ILE A 194 11.59 -21.13 10.30
CA ILE A 194 11.01 -19.92 10.89
C ILE A 194 12.15 -18.91 11.11
N TYR A 195 12.06 -17.74 10.50
CA TYR A 195 12.96 -16.61 10.76
C TYR A 195 12.26 -15.61 11.68
N ALA A 196 12.91 -15.13 12.72
CA ALA A 196 12.32 -14.16 13.65
C ALA A 196 13.33 -13.12 14.16
N PHE A 197 12.82 -11.94 14.54
CA PHE A 197 13.54 -10.99 15.40
C PHE A 197 12.61 -10.37 16.45
N GLU A 198 13.23 -9.95 17.55
CA GLU A 198 12.63 -9.07 18.56
C GLU A 198 13.54 -7.83 18.75
N GLN A 199 12.94 -6.65 18.94
CA GLN A 199 13.65 -5.39 19.20
C GLN A 199 12.89 -4.52 20.20
N CYS A 200 13.61 -3.80 21.06
CA CYS A 200 13.08 -2.76 21.95
C CYS A 200 13.71 -1.40 21.67
N THR A 201 13.09 -0.30 22.12
CA THR A 201 13.77 1.00 22.17
C THR A 201 14.87 0.97 23.26
N PRO A 202 16.08 1.51 23.01
CA PRO A 202 17.17 1.47 23.99
C PRO A 202 16.91 2.19 25.32
N ASP A 203 15.94 3.10 25.38
CA ASP A 203 15.66 3.98 26.53
C ASP A 203 14.87 3.33 27.68
N ILE A 204 14.12 2.24 27.43
CA ILE A 204 13.34 1.53 28.47
C ILE A 204 14.21 0.53 29.25
N THR A 205 13.75 0.01 30.39
CA THR A 205 14.51 -1.00 31.17
C THR A 205 14.56 -2.38 30.47
N PRO A 206 15.47 -3.29 30.86
CA PRO A 206 15.41 -4.70 30.43
C PRO A 206 14.07 -5.37 30.78
N GLU A 207 13.54 -5.08 31.96
CA GLU A 207 12.26 -5.60 32.47
C GLU A 207 11.08 -5.14 31.61
N ASP A 208 11.01 -3.84 31.31
CA ASP A 208 9.99 -3.24 30.43
C ASP A 208 10.05 -3.80 29.01
N CYS A 209 11.27 -4.00 28.50
CA CYS A 209 11.50 -4.62 27.19
C CYS A 209 10.97 -6.06 27.15
N GLY A 210 11.31 -6.86 28.16
CA GLY A 210 10.78 -8.22 28.31
C GLY A 210 9.26 -8.26 28.42
N ALA A 211 8.66 -7.34 29.19
CA ALA A 211 7.21 -7.21 29.32
C ALA A 211 6.54 -6.82 27.98
N CYS A 212 7.08 -5.83 27.25
CA CYS A 212 6.56 -5.39 25.96
C CYS A 212 6.59 -6.51 24.91
N LEU A 213 7.68 -7.28 24.84
CA LEU A 213 7.85 -8.40 23.93
C LEU A 213 6.94 -9.57 24.30
N ASN A 214 6.83 -9.91 25.59
CA ASN A 214 5.91 -10.95 26.06
C ASN A 214 4.43 -10.62 25.76
N GLN A 215 3.99 -9.39 26.06
CA GLN A 215 2.66 -8.91 25.69
C GLN A 215 2.44 -8.82 24.17
N SER A 216 3.50 -8.74 23.37
CA SER A 216 3.39 -8.82 21.92
C SER A 216 3.17 -10.27 21.47
N ALA A 217 3.94 -11.22 22.00
CA ALA A 217 3.77 -12.64 21.71
C ALA A 217 2.36 -13.16 22.06
N LEU A 218 1.79 -12.73 23.19
CA LEU A 218 0.43 -13.09 23.63
C LEU A 218 -0.70 -12.65 22.66
N ILE A 219 -0.45 -11.69 21.77
CA ILE A 219 -1.42 -11.25 20.75
C ILE A 219 -1.42 -12.16 19.51
N ILE A 220 -0.36 -12.92 19.26
CA ILE A 220 -0.21 -13.75 18.05
C ILE A 220 -1.43 -14.69 17.83
N PRO A 221 -1.92 -15.45 18.83
CA PRO A 221 -3.08 -16.33 18.64
C PRO A 221 -4.41 -15.57 18.47
N GLN A 222 -4.46 -14.30 18.88
CA GLN A 222 -5.69 -13.48 18.83
C GLN A 222 -5.85 -12.75 17.50
N CYS A 223 -4.75 -12.23 16.93
CA CYS A 223 -4.78 -11.46 15.69
C CYS A 223 -4.53 -12.30 14.43
N CYS A 224 -3.79 -13.39 14.58
CA CYS A 224 -2.90 -13.86 13.52
C CYS A 224 -2.68 -15.39 13.54
N ASP A 225 -3.64 -16.16 14.08
CA ASP A 225 -3.54 -17.61 14.14
C ASP A 225 -3.46 -18.26 12.74
N GLY A 226 -2.71 -19.36 12.67
CA GLY A 226 -2.42 -20.12 11.45
C GLY A 226 -1.51 -19.43 10.42
N GLN A 227 -0.98 -18.23 10.65
CA GLN A 227 -0.27 -17.44 9.62
C GLN A 227 1.25 -17.73 9.54
N ARG A 228 1.78 -17.88 8.32
CA ARG A 228 3.22 -18.07 8.01
C ARG A 228 4.13 -16.91 8.38
N GLY A 229 3.59 -15.74 8.69
CA GLY A 229 4.37 -14.61 9.15
C GLY A 229 3.53 -13.50 9.74
N VAL A 230 4.04 -12.88 10.80
CA VAL A 230 3.35 -11.87 11.61
C VAL A 230 4.33 -10.77 12.01
N ARG A 231 3.83 -9.54 12.11
CA ARG A 231 4.53 -8.35 12.57
C ARG A 231 3.68 -7.70 13.67
N ILE A 232 4.26 -7.42 14.83
CA ILE A 232 3.59 -6.75 15.94
C ILE A 232 4.40 -5.52 16.32
N LEU A 233 3.85 -4.36 16.00
CA LEU A 233 4.47 -3.05 16.12
C LEU A 233 3.87 -2.33 17.32
N ARG A 234 4.69 -1.99 18.31
CA ARG A 234 4.33 -1.11 19.44
C ARG A 234 5.26 0.11 19.43
N PRO A 235 4.98 1.17 20.21
CA PRO A 235 5.88 2.33 20.29
C PRO A 235 7.26 1.99 20.88
N SER A 236 7.32 1.01 21.79
CA SER A 236 8.55 0.66 22.53
C SER A 236 9.17 -0.70 22.17
N CYS A 237 8.49 -1.54 21.38
CA CYS A 237 9.04 -2.82 20.91
C CYS A 237 8.42 -3.30 19.58
N TYR A 238 9.15 -4.17 18.89
CA TYR A 238 8.78 -4.77 17.62
C TYR A 238 9.14 -6.27 17.62
N LEU A 239 8.13 -7.13 17.40
CA LEU A 239 8.27 -8.56 17.17
C LEU A 239 7.91 -8.89 15.71
N ARG A 240 8.71 -9.73 15.04
CA ARG A 240 8.39 -10.25 13.70
C ARG A 240 8.86 -11.69 13.51
N PHE A 241 8.05 -12.49 12.84
CA PHE A 241 8.48 -13.77 12.27
C PHE A 241 7.90 -14.00 10.86
N GLU A 242 8.61 -14.76 10.01
CA GLU A 242 8.15 -15.23 8.69
C GLU A 242 8.86 -16.55 8.31
N THR A 243 8.29 -17.36 7.41
CA THR A 243 8.97 -18.55 6.84
C THR A 243 10.02 -18.23 5.77
N ASN A 244 10.13 -16.96 5.35
CA ASN A 244 11.17 -16.46 4.45
C ASN A 244 12.15 -15.60 5.25
N ARG A 245 13.40 -15.50 4.80
CA ARG A 245 14.39 -14.63 5.44
C ARG A 245 14.14 -13.16 5.09
N PHE A 246 14.13 -12.27 6.10
CA PHE A 246 13.84 -10.82 5.95
C PHE A 246 14.80 -9.90 6.70
N TYR A 247 15.90 -10.43 7.26
CA TYR A 247 16.93 -9.67 7.96
C TYR A 247 18.34 -9.96 7.44
N ASN A 248 19.26 -9.02 7.59
CA ASN A 248 20.64 -9.14 7.12
C ASN A 248 21.50 -9.96 8.10
N GLU A 249 21.67 -11.25 7.82
CA GLU A 249 22.44 -12.18 8.67
C GLU A 249 23.87 -11.69 9.00
N THR A 250 24.55 -11.03 8.05
CA THR A 250 25.89 -10.47 8.29
C THR A 250 25.87 -9.39 9.36
N MET A 251 24.86 -8.51 9.34
CA MET A 251 24.68 -7.50 10.40
C MET A 251 24.30 -8.16 11.72
N VAL A 252 23.35 -9.10 11.74
CA VAL A 252 22.96 -9.80 12.97
C VAL A 252 24.18 -10.46 13.65
N ARG A 253 25.05 -11.09 12.86
CA ARG A 253 26.30 -11.69 13.37
C ARG A 253 27.30 -10.69 13.94
N THR A 254 27.34 -9.44 13.47
CA THR A 254 28.20 -8.41 14.09
C THR A 254 27.64 -7.81 15.37
N LEU A 255 26.34 -8.04 15.66
CA LEU A 255 25.70 -7.60 16.90
C LEU A 255 25.73 -8.67 18.02
N GLN A 256 25.98 -9.93 17.67
CA GLN A 256 26.10 -11.03 18.61
C GLN A 256 27.57 -11.22 19.03
N PRO A 257 27.88 -11.46 20.32
CA PRO A 257 29.23 -11.78 20.75
C PRO A 257 29.69 -13.12 20.15
N GLU A 258 30.95 -13.21 19.71
CA GLU A 258 31.50 -14.45 19.16
C GLU A 258 31.45 -15.59 20.20
N PRO A 259 30.98 -16.80 19.83
CA PRO A 259 31.08 -17.96 20.70
C PRO A 259 32.56 -18.35 20.86
N THR A 260 33.04 -18.35 22.11
CA THR A 260 34.44 -18.65 22.46
C THR A 260 34.82 -20.05 22.01
N GLN A 261 35.53 -20.19 20.88
CA GLN A 261 36.08 -21.47 20.47
C GLN A 261 37.34 -21.81 21.29
N PRO A 262 37.54 -23.08 21.68
CA PRO A 262 38.73 -23.48 22.43
C PRO A 262 39.99 -23.36 21.59
N ILE A 263 41.04 -22.82 22.19
CA ILE A 263 42.35 -22.57 21.57
C ILE A 263 43.00 -23.90 21.17
N ILE A 264 43.17 -24.12 19.85
CA ILE A 264 44.03 -25.19 19.32
C ILE A 264 45.39 -24.58 18.99
N VAL A 265 46.44 -25.09 19.64
CA VAL A 265 47.82 -24.64 19.46
C VAL A 265 48.40 -25.14 18.12
N PRO A 266 49.03 -24.28 17.30
CA PRO A 266 49.65 -24.72 16.04
C PRO A 266 51.07 -25.29 16.26
N PRO A 267 51.44 -26.42 15.61
CA PRO A 267 52.82 -26.86 15.52
C PRO A 267 53.59 -26.12 14.41
N ALA A 268 54.93 -26.14 14.51
CA ALA A 268 55.80 -25.15 13.88
C ALA A 268 56.12 -25.35 12.38
N SER A 269 56.27 -24.20 11.70
CA SER A 269 57.15 -23.90 10.57
C SER A 269 57.52 -25.00 9.54
N ARG A 270 57.15 -24.75 8.27
CA ARG A 270 57.98 -25.12 7.11
C ARG A 270 58.24 -23.88 6.26
N LYS A 271 59.44 -23.82 5.66
CA LYS A 271 59.96 -22.68 4.92
C LYS A 271 59.18 -22.47 3.61
N GLU A 272 58.91 -21.22 3.27
CA GLU A 272 58.64 -20.83 1.89
C GLU A 272 59.92 -21.02 1.06
N ASP A 273 59.77 -21.58 -0.14
CA ASP A 273 60.78 -21.53 -1.19
C ASP A 273 60.17 -20.80 -2.39
N ASN A 274 60.92 -19.87 -2.97
CA ASN A 274 60.37 -18.75 -3.74
C ASN A 274 60.39 -19.05 -5.26
N ASP A 275 59.42 -19.83 -5.74
CA ASP A 275 59.33 -20.16 -7.17
C ASP A 275 58.69 -19.02 -8.00
N ASN A 276 59.58 -18.28 -8.64
CA ASN A 276 59.30 -17.20 -9.60
C ASN A 276 58.58 -17.66 -10.89
N THR A 277 58.42 -18.96 -11.11
CA THR A 277 57.69 -19.53 -12.25
C THR A 277 56.17 -19.30 -12.15
N THR A 278 55.57 -19.44 -10.95
CA THR A 278 54.11 -19.35 -10.78
C THR A 278 53.55 -17.96 -11.10
N ARG A 279 54.29 -16.90 -10.75
CA ARG A 279 53.89 -15.50 -11.00
C ARG A 279 53.81 -15.18 -12.50
N THR A 280 54.67 -15.80 -13.31
CA THR A 280 54.70 -15.57 -14.77
C THR A 280 53.50 -16.23 -15.47
N VAL A 281 53.10 -17.43 -15.03
CA VAL A 281 51.92 -18.12 -15.55
C VAL A 281 50.65 -17.30 -15.30
N ILE A 282 50.48 -16.75 -14.10
CA ILE A 282 49.32 -15.92 -13.75
C ILE A 282 49.24 -14.65 -14.61
N ILE A 283 50.37 -13.98 -14.86
CA ILE A 283 50.42 -12.71 -15.61
C ILE A 283 50.12 -12.89 -17.11
N VAL A 284 50.44 -14.04 -17.71
CA VAL A 284 50.29 -14.26 -19.16
C VAL A 284 49.07 -15.11 -19.52
N VAL A 285 48.79 -16.18 -18.77
CA VAL A 285 47.72 -17.13 -19.11
C VAL A 285 46.34 -16.61 -18.72
N VAL A 286 46.21 -15.88 -17.59
CA VAL A 286 44.90 -15.36 -17.14
C VAL A 286 44.36 -14.28 -18.10
N PRO A 287 45.13 -13.27 -18.54
CA PRO A 287 44.62 -12.28 -19.49
C PRO A 287 44.34 -12.86 -20.88
N THR A 288 45.14 -13.82 -21.36
CA THR A 288 44.91 -14.45 -22.67
C THR A 288 43.66 -15.33 -22.65
N ALA A 289 43.43 -16.12 -21.59
CA ALA A 289 42.19 -16.85 -21.40
C ALA A 289 40.97 -15.91 -21.27
N ALA A 290 41.09 -14.83 -20.49
CA ALA A 290 40.02 -13.84 -20.34
C ALA A 290 39.67 -13.15 -21.68
N CYS A 291 40.66 -12.74 -22.47
CA CYS A 291 40.45 -12.17 -23.79
C CYS A 291 39.81 -13.17 -24.77
N LEU A 292 40.19 -14.45 -24.72
CA LEU A 292 39.59 -15.49 -25.56
C LEU A 292 38.13 -15.79 -25.16
N THR A 293 37.83 -15.87 -23.87
CA THR A 293 36.43 -16.04 -23.40
C THR A 293 35.57 -14.82 -23.72
N LEU A 294 36.12 -13.61 -23.66
CA LEU A 294 35.44 -12.37 -24.06
C LEU A 294 35.22 -12.31 -25.58
N ALA A 295 36.20 -12.72 -26.39
CA ALA A 295 36.04 -12.81 -27.84
C ALA A 295 35.01 -13.89 -28.24
N LEU A 296 34.96 -15.02 -27.53
CA LEU A 296 33.95 -16.06 -27.69
C LEU A 296 32.55 -15.58 -27.27
N SER A 297 32.42 -14.89 -26.13
CA SER A 297 31.12 -14.38 -25.68
C SER A 297 30.60 -13.26 -26.59
N ILE A 298 31.46 -12.37 -27.08
CA ILE A 298 31.13 -11.38 -28.12
C ILE A 298 30.77 -12.09 -29.43
N GLY A 299 31.52 -13.12 -29.85
CA GLY A 299 31.23 -13.90 -31.06
C GLY A 299 29.89 -14.64 -30.99
N ILE A 300 29.54 -15.18 -29.81
CA ILE A 300 28.25 -15.79 -29.52
C ILE A 300 27.15 -14.72 -29.50
N PHE A 301 27.34 -13.59 -28.83
CA PHE A 301 26.39 -12.47 -28.79
C PHE A 301 26.10 -11.87 -30.17
N LEU A 302 27.11 -11.76 -31.04
CA LEU A 302 26.95 -11.33 -32.43
C LEU A 302 26.28 -12.41 -33.30
N ARG A 303 26.49 -13.71 -33.01
CA ARG A 303 25.77 -14.81 -33.67
C ARG A 303 24.32 -14.94 -33.20
N THR A 304 24.03 -14.73 -31.91
CA THR A 304 22.65 -14.72 -31.41
C THR A 304 21.90 -13.50 -31.93
N ARG A 305 22.53 -12.31 -32.01
CA ARG A 305 21.95 -11.15 -32.71
C ARG A 305 21.73 -11.36 -34.22
N ARG A 306 22.49 -12.24 -34.87
CA ARG A 306 22.26 -12.63 -36.29
C ARG A 306 21.23 -13.75 -36.48
N LYS A 307 20.79 -14.43 -35.40
CA LYS A 307 19.72 -15.46 -35.45
C LYS A 307 18.42 -15.03 -34.77
N HIS A 308 18.46 -14.10 -33.82
CA HIS A 308 17.29 -13.36 -33.36
C HIS A 308 17.02 -12.18 -34.30
N LYS A 309 16.27 -12.48 -35.37
CA LYS A 309 15.37 -11.48 -35.94
C LYS A 309 14.36 -11.12 -34.83
N PRO A 310 14.18 -9.84 -34.45
CA PRO A 310 13.19 -9.48 -33.43
C PRO A 310 11.79 -9.78 -33.99
N SER A 311 11.12 -10.77 -33.39
CA SER A 311 9.71 -11.02 -33.60
C SER A 311 8.92 -10.10 -32.66
N GLY A 312 8.33 -9.04 -33.20
CA GLY A 312 7.35 -8.21 -32.48
C GLY A 312 7.87 -6.91 -31.85
N GLU A 313 8.74 -6.15 -32.53
CA GLU A 313 8.66 -4.69 -32.34
C GLU A 313 7.36 -4.20 -33.00
N LEU A 314 6.48 -3.59 -32.19
CA LEU A 314 5.36 -2.80 -32.70
C LEU A 314 5.94 -1.62 -33.50
N GLU A 315 5.38 -1.28 -34.67
CA GLU A 315 5.99 -0.33 -35.62
C GLU A 315 5.98 1.14 -35.12
N THR A 316 6.87 1.48 -34.18
CA THR A 316 6.99 2.84 -33.61
C THR A 316 7.54 3.90 -34.58
N GLY A 317 7.80 3.54 -35.85
CA GLY A 317 8.26 4.47 -36.88
C GLY A 317 7.19 5.48 -37.33
N ASN A 318 5.93 5.06 -37.43
CA ASN A 318 4.80 5.97 -37.72
C ASN A 318 4.17 6.55 -36.45
N GLU A 319 4.33 5.89 -35.29
CA GLU A 319 3.55 6.19 -34.08
C GLU A 319 4.00 7.42 -33.27
N ILE A 320 5.23 7.91 -33.44
CA ILE A 320 5.65 9.18 -32.80
C ILE A 320 4.93 10.38 -33.43
N SER A 321 4.69 10.34 -34.74
CA SER A 321 4.07 11.44 -35.50
C SER A 321 2.64 11.78 -35.03
N THR A 322 1.88 10.79 -34.55
CA THR A 322 0.50 11.00 -34.09
C THR A 322 0.45 11.63 -32.69
N VAL A 323 1.41 11.34 -31.82
CA VAL A 323 1.51 11.97 -30.48
C VAL A 323 2.00 13.41 -30.60
N GLU A 324 2.95 13.71 -31.47
CA GLU A 324 3.40 15.08 -31.75
C GLU A 324 2.26 15.96 -32.28
N SER A 325 1.32 15.40 -33.05
CA SER A 325 0.14 16.13 -33.57
C SER A 325 -0.85 16.61 -32.49
N LEU A 326 -0.73 16.10 -31.26
CA LEU A 326 -1.59 16.44 -30.11
C LEU A 326 -0.95 17.49 -29.18
N GLN A 327 0.22 18.03 -29.52
CA GLN A 327 0.91 19.03 -28.70
C GLN A 327 0.38 20.44 -28.97
N TYR A 328 -0.19 21.07 -27.94
CA TYR A 328 -0.54 22.49 -27.93
C TYR A 328 0.65 23.36 -27.51
N ASP A 329 0.79 24.53 -28.12
CA ASP A 329 1.69 25.56 -27.61
C ASP A 329 1.26 26.02 -26.20
N PHE A 330 2.24 26.17 -25.32
CA PHE A 330 2.03 26.62 -23.94
C PHE A 330 1.45 28.04 -23.88
N GLY A 331 1.87 28.94 -24.77
CA GLY A 331 1.31 30.29 -24.85
C GLY A 331 -0.19 30.27 -25.13
N THR A 332 -0.62 29.41 -26.06
CA THR A 332 -2.03 29.17 -26.39
C THR A 332 -2.82 28.68 -25.18
N ILE A 333 -2.32 27.69 -24.43
CA ILE A 333 -3.01 27.16 -23.25
C ILE A 333 -3.03 28.16 -22.09
N ARG A 334 -1.94 28.92 -21.91
CA ARG A 334 -1.87 30.00 -20.93
C ARG A 334 -2.92 31.09 -21.21
N THR A 335 -3.03 31.54 -22.46
CA THR A 335 -4.08 32.50 -22.85
C THR A 335 -5.48 31.90 -22.71
N ALA A 336 -5.67 30.63 -23.10
CA ALA A 336 -6.96 29.96 -22.98
C ALA A 336 -7.46 29.81 -21.52
N THR A 337 -6.56 29.80 -20.53
CA THR A 337 -6.86 29.66 -19.09
C THR A 337 -6.77 30.98 -18.31
N ASP A 338 -6.58 32.11 -18.99
CA ASP A 338 -6.33 33.42 -18.39
C ASP A 338 -5.14 33.39 -17.41
N ASP A 339 -3.97 32.97 -17.91
CA ASP A 339 -2.73 32.71 -17.15
C ASP A 339 -2.92 31.80 -15.91
N PHE A 340 -3.78 30.79 -16.05
CA PHE A 340 -4.16 29.88 -14.95
C PHE A 340 -4.78 30.62 -13.75
N SER A 341 -5.58 31.66 -14.02
CA SER A 341 -6.33 32.42 -13.01
C SER A 341 -7.17 31.50 -12.09
N ASP A 342 -7.15 31.78 -10.78
CA ASP A 342 -7.97 31.06 -9.80
C ASP A 342 -9.48 31.18 -10.09
N ALA A 343 -9.92 32.21 -10.81
CA ALA A 343 -11.32 32.34 -11.27
C ALA A 343 -11.73 31.22 -12.26
N ASN A 344 -10.76 30.62 -12.95
CA ASN A 344 -10.97 29.47 -13.84
C ASN A 344 -10.73 28.12 -13.14
N LYS A 345 -10.40 28.08 -11.85
CA LYS A 345 -10.10 26.83 -11.13
C LYS A 345 -11.35 25.94 -11.02
N LEU A 346 -11.27 24.73 -11.58
CA LEU A 346 -12.32 23.70 -11.51
C LEU A 346 -12.13 22.75 -10.32
N GLY A 347 -10.89 22.55 -9.89
CA GLY A 347 -10.56 21.67 -8.76
C GLY A 347 -9.06 21.52 -8.54
N GLN A 348 -8.67 20.95 -7.40
CA GLN A 348 -7.29 20.67 -7.04
C GLN A 348 -7.22 19.34 -6.27
N GLY A 349 -6.28 18.48 -6.66
CA GLY A 349 -6.01 17.21 -6.01
C GLY A 349 -4.51 16.97 -5.83
N GLY A 350 -4.13 15.76 -5.40
CA GLY A 350 -2.72 15.38 -5.23
C GLY A 350 -1.88 15.45 -6.52
N PHE A 351 -2.55 15.45 -7.68
CA PHE A 351 -1.95 15.40 -9.01
C PHE A 351 -1.92 16.78 -9.70
N GLY A 352 -2.19 17.86 -8.95
CA GLY A 352 -2.14 19.24 -9.44
C GLY A 352 -3.51 19.92 -9.49
N VAL A 353 -3.58 21.00 -10.28
CA VAL A 353 -4.76 21.88 -10.37
C VAL A 353 -5.39 21.78 -11.76
N VAL A 354 -6.72 21.72 -11.81
CA VAL A 354 -7.50 21.69 -13.06
C VAL A 354 -8.15 23.06 -13.27
N TYR A 355 -7.93 23.65 -14.45
CA TYR A 355 -8.49 24.93 -14.85
C TYR A 355 -9.47 24.76 -16.01
N LYS A 356 -10.52 25.57 -16.04
CA LYS A 356 -11.32 25.82 -17.23
C LYS A 356 -10.47 26.58 -18.23
N GLY A 357 -10.46 26.15 -19.48
CA GLY A 357 -9.90 26.91 -20.58
C GLY A 357 -10.91 27.10 -21.71
N LYS A 358 -10.71 28.12 -22.54
CA LYS A 358 -11.40 28.30 -23.82
C LYS A 358 -10.37 28.46 -24.94
N LEU A 359 -10.27 27.46 -25.80
CA LEU A 359 -9.34 27.45 -26.92
C LEU A 359 -9.71 28.50 -27.98
N PRO A 360 -8.78 28.92 -28.86
CA PRO A 360 -9.05 29.93 -29.89
C PRO A 360 -10.18 29.58 -30.87
N ASN A 361 -10.47 28.29 -31.05
CA ASN A 361 -11.61 27.80 -31.85
C ASN A 361 -12.96 27.85 -31.10
N GLY A 362 -12.99 28.40 -29.89
CA GLY A 362 -14.19 28.53 -29.05
C GLY A 362 -14.47 27.35 -28.12
N ASN A 363 -13.77 26.21 -28.28
CA ASN A 363 -14.02 25.01 -27.48
C ASN A 363 -13.63 25.20 -26.01
N GLU A 364 -14.53 24.85 -25.09
CA GLU A 364 -14.21 24.76 -23.68
C GLU A 364 -13.44 23.46 -23.36
N VAL A 365 -12.40 23.58 -22.54
CA VAL A 365 -11.51 22.47 -22.15
C VAL A 365 -11.27 22.47 -20.65
N ALA A 366 -10.83 21.33 -20.13
CA ALA A 366 -10.27 21.19 -18.79
C ALA A 366 -8.75 20.99 -18.88
N VAL A 367 -7.96 21.88 -18.29
CA VAL A 367 -6.50 21.88 -18.33
C VAL A 367 -5.96 21.43 -16.96
N LYS A 368 -5.51 20.18 -16.86
CA LYS A 368 -4.84 19.63 -15.68
C LYS A 368 -3.36 20.03 -15.74
N ARG A 369 -2.93 20.90 -14.81
CA ARG A 369 -1.56 21.38 -14.65
C ARG A 369 -0.90 20.61 -13.51
N LEU A 370 0.03 19.72 -13.86
CA LEU A 370 0.70 18.85 -12.90
C LEU A 370 1.75 19.62 -12.09
N SER A 371 2.02 19.16 -10.87
CA SER A 371 2.94 19.80 -9.92
C SER A 371 4.40 19.80 -10.44
N ARG A 372 4.95 21.02 -10.64
CA ARG A 372 6.33 21.26 -11.12
C ARG A 372 7.37 20.46 -10.31
N GLY A 373 8.33 19.85 -11.00
CA GLY A 373 9.49 19.21 -10.37
C GLY A 373 9.23 17.89 -9.64
N SER A 374 8.01 17.36 -9.67
CA SER A 374 7.69 16.07 -9.03
C SER A 374 8.00 14.89 -9.97
N VAL A 375 8.82 13.94 -9.50
CA VAL A 375 9.10 12.67 -10.21
C VAL A 375 7.80 11.92 -10.50
N GLN A 376 6.81 12.07 -9.62
CA GLN A 376 5.47 11.51 -9.83
C GLN A 376 4.72 12.18 -10.98
N GLY A 377 4.71 13.51 -11.06
CA GLY A 377 4.03 14.23 -12.15
C GLY A 377 4.61 13.93 -13.53
N ASP A 378 5.92 13.74 -13.64
CA ASP A 378 6.56 13.31 -14.90
C ASP A 378 6.16 11.87 -15.31
N LEU A 379 5.95 10.97 -14.34
CA LEU A 379 5.48 9.61 -14.61
C LEU A 379 3.98 9.59 -14.97
N GLU A 380 3.15 10.36 -14.27
CA GLU A 380 1.73 10.52 -14.57
C GLU A 380 1.52 11.13 -15.96
N PHE A 381 2.24 12.20 -16.28
CA PHE A 381 2.21 12.82 -17.61
C PHE A 381 2.49 11.80 -18.72
N LYS A 382 3.55 10.99 -18.56
CA LYS A 382 3.89 9.94 -19.52
C LYS A 382 2.79 8.89 -19.63
N ASN A 383 2.20 8.44 -18.51
CA ASN A 383 1.10 7.48 -18.54
C ASN A 383 -0.12 8.07 -19.26
N GLU A 384 -0.54 9.29 -18.93
CA GLU A 384 -1.76 9.87 -19.53
C GLU A 384 -1.56 10.18 -21.03
N VAL A 385 -0.40 10.70 -21.44
CA VAL A 385 -0.12 10.94 -22.88
C VAL A 385 0.01 9.65 -23.67
N LEU A 386 0.71 8.62 -23.16
CA LEU A 386 0.93 7.37 -23.90
C LEU A 386 -0.33 6.49 -23.96
N LEU A 387 -1.14 6.49 -22.90
CA LEU A 387 -2.30 5.61 -22.77
C LEU A 387 -3.59 6.31 -23.23
N VAL A 388 -3.95 7.46 -22.63
CA VAL A 388 -5.28 8.08 -22.80
C VAL A 388 -5.46 8.70 -24.19
N ALA A 389 -4.39 9.15 -24.83
CA ALA A 389 -4.45 9.63 -26.22
C ALA A 389 -4.98 8.57 -27.20
N ARG A 390 -4.86 7.28 -26.86
CA ARG A 390 -5.33 6.14 -27.67
C ARG A 390 -6.74 5.67 -27.29
N LEU A 391 -7.34 6.21 -26.23
CA LEU A 391 -8.65 5.77 -25.71
C LEU A 391 -9.79 6.64 -26.24
N LYS A 392 -10.83 5.98 -26.79
CA LYS A 392 -12.02 6.65 -27.29
C LYS A 392 -13.27 5.83 -26.98
N HIS A 393 -13.84 6.07 -25.81
CA HIS A 393 -15.09 5.44 -25.39
C HIS A 393 -16.01 6.46 -24.71
N ARG A 394 -17.33 6.27 -24.82
CA ARG A 394 -18.34 7.24 -24.35
C ARG A 394 -18.28 7.51 -22.85
N SER A 395 -17.85 6.50 -22.08
CA SER A 395 -17.76 6.54 -20.61
C SER A 395 -16.36 6.80 -20.07
N LEU A 396 -15.43 7.32 -20.89
CA LEU A 396 -14.12 7.79 -20.45
C LEU A 396 -13.98 9.28 -20.80
N VAL A 397 -13.23 10.04 -20.01
CA VAL A 397 -12.90 11.44 -20.34
C VAL A 397 -11.83 11.45 -21.43
N ARG A 398 -12.14 12.09 -22.55
CA ARG A 398 -11.23 12.19 -23.68
C ARG A 398 -10.10 13.20 -23.43
N LEU A 399 -8.86 12.74 -23.52
CA LEU A 399 -7.69 13.60 -23.71
C LEU A 399 -7.75 14.20 -25.13
N LEU A 400 -7.68 15.52 -25.22
CA LEU A 400 -7.63 16.27 -26.48
C LEU A 400 -6.19 16.57 -26.90
N GLY A 401 -5.27 16.68 -25.95
CA GLY A 401 -3.84 16.84 -26.20
C GLY A 401 -3.07 17.20 -24.93
N PHE A 402 -1.82 17.64 -25.11
CA PHE A 402 -0.92 18.01 -24.01
C PHE A 402 -0.11 19.27 -24.35
N SER A 403 0.57 19.84 -23.37
CA SER A 403 1.57 20.89 -23.59
C SER A 403 2.79 20.72 -22.69
N LEU A 404 3.96 20.97 -23.25
CA LEU A 404 5.27 20.79 -22.64
C LEU A 404 6.10 22.08 -22.83
N LYS A 405 6.56 22.69 -21.74
CA LYS A 405 7.50 23.81 -21.78
C LYS A 405 8.35 23.87 -20.50
N GLY A 406 9.63 23.52 -20.60
CA GLY A 406 10.53 23.45 -19.45
C GLY A 406 10.02 22.45 -18.40
N SER A 407 9.71 22.93 -17.19
CA SER A 407 9.10 22.13 -16.11
C SER A 407 7.57 22.06 -16.15
N GLU A 408 6.90 22.73 -17.09
CA GLU A 408 5.43 22.66 -17.22
C GLU A 408 5.01 21.35 -17.89
N ARG A 409 3.94 20.77 -17.35
CA ARG A 409 3.27 19.55 -17.81
C ARG A 409 1.76 19.81 -17.78
N LEU A 410 1.17 20.03 -18.95
CA LEU A 410 -0.27 20.32 -19.06
C LEU A 410 -0.95 19.20 -19.85
N LEU A 411 -2.08 18.72 -19.35
CA LEU A 411 -2.95 17.75 -20.03
C LEU A 411 -4.29 18.45 -20.31
N ILE A 412 -4.75 18.40 -21.56
CA ILE A 412 -5.93 19.11 -22.04
C ILE A 412 -7.01 18.08 -22.35
N TYR A 413 -8.13 18.12 -21.61
CA TYR A 413 -9.27 17.22 -21.74
C TYR A 413 -10.53 17.97 -22.22
N GLU A 414 -11.53 17.22 -22.66
CA GLU A 414 -12.88 17.74 -22.84
C GLU A 414 -13.47 18.32 -21.53
N ARG A 415 -14.27 19.39 -21.62
CA ARG A 415 -14.94 20.00 -20.46
C ARG A 415 -16.22 19.21 -20.11
N VAL A 416 -16.15 18.40 -19.06
CA VAL A 416 -17.28 17.60 -18.56
C VAL A 416 -18.10 18.39 -17.53
N LYS A 417 -19.24 18.99 -17.95
CA LYS A 417 -19.84 20.15 -17.27
C LYS A 417 -20.16 19.97 -15.79
N ASN A 418 -20.82 18.87 -15.39
CA ASN A 418 -21.43 18.73 -14.06
C ASN A 418 -20.44 18.36 -12.94
N GLY A 419 -19.16 18.10 -13.24
CA GLY A 419 -18.14 17.80 -12.23
C GLY A 419 -18.16 16.32 -11.81
N SER A 420 -17.61 16.01 -10.63
CA SER A 420 -17.44 14.64 -10.14
C SER A 420 -18.65 14.08 -9.41
N LEU A 421 -18.83 12.76 -9.47
CA LEU A 421 -19.97 12.03 -8.89
C LEU A 421 -20.04 12.15 -7.36
N ASP A 422 -18.89 12.21 -6.68
CA ASP A 422 -18.81 12.36 -5.22
C ASP A 422 -19.49 13.66 -4.72
N HIS A 423 -19.47 14.72 -5.53
CA HIS A 423 -20.16 15.99 -5.26
C HIS A 423 -21.69 15.88 -5.37
N PHE A 424 -22.23 14.78 -5.88
CA PHE A 424 -23.67 14.49 -5.90
C PHE A 424 -24.04 13.46 -4.84
N ILE A 425 -23.40 12.28 -4.82
CA ILE A 425 -23.85 11.18 -3.96
C ILE A 425 -23.62 11.45 -2.46
N PHE A 426 -22.64 12.27 -2.09
CA PHE A 426 -22.34 12.59 -0.68
C PHE A 426 -22.90 13.93 -0.19
N ASP A 427 -23.39 14.79 -1.10
CA ASP A 427 -24.05 16.06 -0.76
C ASP A 427 -25.55 15.80 -0.51
N SER A 428 -26.07 16.21 0.64
CA SER A 428 -27.45 15.90 1.04
C SER A 428 -28.53 16.49 0.12
N ILE A 429 -28.22 17.60 -0.56
CA ILE A 429 -29.15 18.27 -1.48
C ILE A 429 -28.99 17.66 -2.87
N LYS A 430 -27.76 17.63 -3.42
CA LYS A 430 -27.51 17.20 -4.80
C LYS A 430 -27.78 15.71 -5.04
N ARG A 431 -27.70 14.89 -4.00
CA ARG A 431 -28.11 13.47 -4.00
C ARG A 431 -29.55 13.28 -4.49
N SER A 432 -30.44 14.24 -4.23
CA SER A 432 -31.84 14.20 -4.69
C SER A 432 -32.00 14.33 -6.20
N TYR A 433 -31.01 14.88 -6.92
CA TYR A 433 -31.02 14.92 -8.39
C TYR A 433 -30.75 13.53 -9.01
N LEU A 434 -30.16 12.61 -8.24
CA LEU A 434 -29.83 11.25 -8.62
C LEU A 434 -30.85 10.25 -8.08
N ASP A 435 -31.98 10.12 -8.79
CA ASP A 435 -32.90 8.99 -8.67
C ASP A 435 -32.24 7.64 -9.06
N TRP A 436 -32.97 6.54 -8.85
CA TRP A 436 -32.44 5.20 -9.12
C TRP A 436 -32.05 4.98 -10.58
N ASP A 437 -32.85 5.43 -11.55
CA ASP A 437 -32.58 5.27 -12.98
C ASP A 437 -31.27 5.98 -13.37
N LYS A 438 -31.05 7.22 -12.89
CA LYS A 438 -29.78 7.93 -13.11
C LYS A 438 -28.61 7.21 -12.44
N ARG A 439 -28.75 6.76 -11.18
CA ARG A 439 -27.69 6.02 -10.47
C ARG A 439 -27.35 4.70 -11.16
N PHE A 440 -28.34 3.95 -11.63
CA PHE A 440 -28.13 2.71 -12.35
C PHE A 440 -27.49 2.93 -13.73
N LYS A 441 -27.87 4.00 -14.45
CA LYS A 441 -27.18 4.43 -15.68
C LYS A 441 -25.72 4.83 -15.43
N ILE A 442 -25.42 5.45 -14.29
CA ILE A 442 -24.05 5.75 -13.84
C ILE A 442 -23.29 4.46 -13.54
N ILE A 443 -23.86 3.53 -12.78
CA ILE A 443 -23.27 2.21 -12.49
C ILE A 443 -22.95 1.45 -13.79
N GLN A 444 -23.92 1.32 -14.70
CA GLN A 444 -23.72 0.65 -15.98
C GLN A 444 -22.70 1.37 -16.87
N GLY A 445 -22.68 2.70 -16.86
CA GLY A 445 -21.76 3.49 -17.68
C GLY A 445 -20.31 3.35 -17.21
N VAL A 446 -20.06 3.35 -15.89
CA VAL A 446 -18.75 3.03 -15.31
C VAL A 446 -18.36 1.59 -15.60
N ALA A 447 -19.28 0.63 -15.46
CA ALA A 447 -19.01 -0.77 -15.74
C ALA A 447 -18.61 -1.01 -17.21
N ARG A 448 -19.29 -0.36 -18.17
CA ARG A 448 -18.90 -0.35 -19.60
C ARG A 448 -17.57 0.35 -19.83
N GLY A 449 -17.26 1.41 -19.07
CA GLY A 449 -15.97 2.11 -19.12
C GLY A 449 -14.80 1.21 -18.72
N LEU A 450 -14.93 0.45 -17.64
CA LEU A 450 -13.93 -0.54 -17.21
C LEU A 450 -13.86 -1.73 -18.17
N LEU A 451 -15.00 -2.27 -18.62
CA LEU A 451 -15.02 -3.37 -19.60
C LEU A 451 -14.23 -2.99 -20.85
N TYR A 452 -14.40 -1.77 -21.35
CA TYR A 452 -13.62 -1.27 -22.47
C TYR A 452 -12.11 -1.29 -22.18
N LEU A 453 -11.67 -0.79 -21.02
CA LEU A 453 -10.25 -0.78 -20.63
C LEU A 453 -9.64 -2.20 -20.43
N HIS A 454 -10.46 -3.15 -19.99
CA HIS A 454 -10.01 -4.50 -19.62
C HIS A 454 -10.03 -5.48 -20.78
N GLU A 455 -11.03 -5.40 -21.66
CA GLU A 455 -11.38 -6.45 -22.64
C GLU A 455 -11.59 -5.92 -24.08
N GLU A 456 -12.07 -4.69 -24.29
CA GLU A 456 -12.45 -4.19 -25.65
C GLU A 456 -11.44 -3.23 -26.30
N SER A 457 -10.55 -2.59 -25.53
CA SER A 457 -9.49 -1.74 -26.08
C SER A 457 -8.31 -2.55 -26.62
N GLN A 458 -7.60 -2.00 -27.62
CA GLN A 458 -6.41 -2.63 -28.22
C GLN A 458 -5.33 -3.00 -27.18
N LEU A 459 -5.32 -2.30 -26.04
CA LEU A 459 -4.39 -2.48 -24.94
C LEU A 459 -5.18 -2.82 -23.68
N LYS A 460 -4.72 -3.82 -22.90
CA LYS A 460 -5.29 -4.16 -21.59
C LYS A 460 -4.77 -3.18 -20.54
N ILE A 461 -5.66 -2.34 -20.00
CA ILE A 461 -5.30 -1.22 -19.12
C ILE A 461 -5.97 -1.40 -17.75
N ILE A 462 -5.17 -1.35 -16.69
CA ILE A 462 -5.64 -1.35 -15.29
C ILE A 462 -5.60 0.09 -14.77
N HIS A 463 -6.72 0.60 -14.26
CA HIS A 463 -6.89 1.98 -13.81
C HIS A 463 -6.18 2.28 -12.48
N ARG A 464 -6.34 1.37 -11.50
CA ARG A 464 -5.76 1.38 -10.14
C ARG A 464 -6.19 2.51 -9.19
N ASP A 465 -6.83 3.57 -9.68
CA ASP A 465 -7.41 4.65 -8.83
C ASP A 465 -8.86 5.00 -9.22
N LEU A 466 -9.72 3.99 -9.40
CA LEU A 466 -11.15 4.21 -9.60
C LEU A 466 -11.83 4.54 -8.26
N LYS A 467 -12.58 5.65 -8.22
CA LYS A 467 -13.30 6.17 -7.05
C LYS A 467 -14.35 7.19 -7.47
N ALA A 468 -15.25 7.58 -6.57
CA ALA A 468 -16.34 8.50 -6.88
C ALA A 468 -15.86 9.88 -7.40
N SER A 469 -14.74 10.41 -6.89
CA SER A 469 -14.19 11.69 -7.38
C SER A 469 -13.61 11.62 -8.80
N ASN A 470 -13.27 10.41 -9.28
CA ASN A 470 -12.67 10.19 -10.59
C ASN A 470 -13.70 9.78 -11.66
N VAL A 471 -14.99 9.74 -11.31
CA VAL A 471 -16.10 9.62 -12.25
C VAL A 471 -16.74 10.99 -12.42
N LEU A 472 -16.58 11.60 -13.59
CA LEU A 472 -17.20 12.88 -13.95
C LEU A 472 -18.58 12.64 -14.60
N LEU A 473 -19.48 13.62 -14.49
CA LEU A 473 -20.82 13.58 -15.09
C LEU A 473 -20.97 14.60 -16.21
N ASP A 474 -21.40 14.15 -17.39
CA ASP A 474 -21.72 15.04 -18.51
C ASP A 474 -23.09 15.74 -18.33
N GLU A 475 -23.50 16.51 -19.33
CA GLU A 475 -24.71 17.34 -19.31
C GLU A 475 -25.99 16.52 -19.14
N GLU A 476 -25.98 15.26 -19.59
CA GLU A 476 -27.09 14.32 -19.43
C GLU A 476 -26.90 13.38 -18.24
N MET A 477 -26.01 13.73 -17.30
CA MET A 477 -25.65 12.96 -16.10
C MET A 477 -25.06 11.57 -16.40
N LYS A 478 -24.46 11.37 -17.57
CA LYS A 478 -23.78 10.11 -17.91
C LYS A 478 -22.34 10.14 -17.38
N PRO A 479 -21.81 8.99 -16.92
CA PRO A 479 -20.50 8.92 -16.30
C PRO A 479 -19.36 8.90 -17.31
N LYS A 480 -18.25 9.55 -16.96
CA LYS A 480 -16.97 9.48 -17.64
C LYS A 480 -15.83 9.24 -16.64
N ILE A 481 -15.16 8.10 -16.73
CA ILE A 481 -13.99 7.77 -15.92
C ILE A 481 -12.81 8.67 -16.32
N SER A 482 -12.08 9.18 -15.33
CA SER A 482 -11.00 10.15 -15.47
C SER A 482 -9.81 9.81 -14.57
N ASP A 483 -8.70 10.54 -14.77
CA ASP A 483 -7.47 10.48 -13.97
C ASP A 483 -6.69 9.15 -14.10
N PHE A 484 -6.07 8.98 -15.27
CA PHE A 484 -5.31 7.78 -15.63
C PHE A 484 -3.82 7.90 -15.27
N GLY A 485 -3.42 8.89 -14.45
CA GLY A 485 -2.02 9.08 -14.06
C GLY A 485 -1.39 7.84 -13.42
N MET A 486 -2.22 7.02 -12.75
CA MET A 486 -1.81 5.74 -12.16
C MET A 486 -1.98 4.52 -13.07
N ALA A 487 -2.57 4.66 -14.26
CA ALA A 487 -2.91 3.51 -15.11
C ALA A 487 -1.69 2.70 -15.54
N ARG A 488 -1.88 1.40 -15.77
CA ARG A 488 -0.82 0.47 -16.20
C ARG A 488 -1.30 -0.41 -17.33
N LEU A 489 -0.41 -0.65 -18.29
CA LEU A 489 -0.56 -1.71 -19.28
C LEU A 489 -0.23 -3.06 -18.64
N LEU A 490 -1.01 -4.07 -19.02
CA LEU A 490 -0.58 -5.46 -18.97
C LEU A 490 -0.30 -5.93 -20.39
N VAL A 491 0.73 -6.74 -20.58
CA VAL A 491 0.97 -7.39 -21.87
C VAL A 491 -0.22 -8.34 -22.16
N GLN A 492 -0.51 -8.59 -23.44
CA GLN A 492 -1.76 -9.24 -23.85
C GLN A 492 -1.98 -10.61 -23.20
N ASP A 493 -0.90 -11.36 -22.95
CA ASP A 493 -0.90 -12.67 -22.28
C ASP A 493 -0.76 -12.61 -20.75
N GLU A 494 -0.45 -11.44 -20.17
CA GLU A 494 -0.38 -11.28 -18.72
C GLU A 494 -1.77 -11.13 -18.11
N THR A 495 -2.03 -11.89 -17.03
CA THR A 495 -3.27 -11.83 -16.24
C THR A 495 -3.16 -10.90 -15.04
N GLN A 496 -1.93 -10.61 -14.59
CA GLN A 496 -1.60 -9.80 -13.42
C GLN A 496 -0.23 -9.14 -13.60
N GLY A 497 -0.05 -7.95 -13.03
CA GLY A 497 1.23 -7.26 -12.90
C GLY A 497 1.65 -7.13 -11.43
N LYS A 498 2.94 -6.89 -11.19
CA LYS A 498 3.48 -6.65 -9.84
C LYS A 498 4.27 -5.33 -9.80
N THR A 499 4.12 -4.57 -8.72
CA THR A 499 4.87 -3.32 -8.50
C THR A 499 5.33 -3.22 -7.04
N SER A 500 6.53 -2.67 -6.81
CA SER A 500 6.99 -2.29 -5.46
C SER A 500 6.39 -0.97 -4.98
N ARG A 501 5.75 -0.20 -5.88
CA ARG A 501 5.19 1.11 -5.58
C ARG A 501 3.65 1.06 -5.58
N ILE A 502 3.09 1.02 -4.38
CA ILE A 502 1.65 1.10 -4.14
C ILE A 502 1.20 2.55 -4.29
N VAL A 503 0.22 2.78 -5.15
CA VAL A 503 -0.42 4.08 -5.41
C VAL A 503 -1.90 3.86 -5.70
N GLY A 504 -2.76 4.70 -5.15
CA GLY A 504 -4.21 4.61 -5.25
C GLY A 504 -4.86 5.21 -4.00
N THR A 505 -6.19 5.14 -3.92
CA THR A 505 -6.95 5.70 -2.81
C THR A 505 -7.35 4.63 -1.79
N TYR A 506 -6.95 4.84 -0.53
CA TYR A 506 -7.35 3.99 0.59
C TYR A 506 -8.88 3.85 0.67
N GLY A 507 -9.37 2.65 0.97
CA GLY A 507 -10.79 2.27 0.88
C GLY A 507 -11.19 1.66 -0.48
N TYR A 508 -10.56 2.08 -1.59
CA TYR A 508 -10.82 1.53 -2.93
C TYR A 508 -9.75 0.55 -3.43
N MET A 509 -8.57 0.52 -2.81
CA MET A 509 -7.49 -0.40 -3.18
C MET A 509 -7.78 -1.83 -2.70
N ALA A 510 -7.69 -2.79 -3.62
CA ALA A 510 -7.85 -4.21 -3.32
C ALA A 510 -6.75 -4.76 -2.39
N PRO A 511 -7.06 -5.75 -1.52
CA PRO A 511 -6.10 -6.27 -0.54
C PRO A 511 -4.83 -6.85 -1.18
N GLU A 512 -4.95 -7.62 -2.27
CA GLU A 512 -3.79 -8.21 -2.95
C GLU A 512 -2.85 -7.14 -3.55
N TYR A 513 -3.41 -5.98 -3.90
CA TYR A 513 -2.64 -4.85 -4.36
C TYR A 513 -1.93 -4.12 -3.21
N VAL A 514 -2.63 -3.86 -2.11
CA VAL A 514 -2.05 -3.21 -0.91
C VAL A 514 -0.95 -4.06 -0.28
N PHE A 515 -1.18 -5.37 -0.10
CA PHE A 515 -0.23 -6.24 0.60
C PHE A 515 0.91 -6.76 -0.28
N ASN A 516 0.62 -7.17 -1.52
CA ASN A 516 1.60 -7.88 -2.37
C ASN A 516 2.09 -7.06 -3.57
N GLY A 517 1.54 -5.85 -3.78
CA GLY A 517 1.77 -5.05 -4.98
C GLY A 517 1.24 -5.67 -6.27
N GLN A 518 0.34 -6.65 -6.16
CA GLN A 518 -0.26 -7.37 -7.28
C GLN A 518 -1.47 -6.59 -7.80
N PHE A 519 -1.47 -6.20 -9.07
CA PHE A 519 -2.59 -5.50 -9.69
C PHE A 519 -3.08 -6.27 -10.93
N SER A 520 -4.39 -6.31 -11.12
CA SER A 520 -5.03 -6.96 -12.27
C SER A 520 -6.38 -6.31 -12.56
N ILE A 521 -7.10 -6.80 -13.58
CA ILE A 521 -8.50 -6.42 -13.81
C ILE A 521 -9.36 -6.65 -12.56
N LYS A 522 -9.05 -7.65 -11.73
CA LYS A 522 -9.77 -7.97 -10.49
C LYS A 522 -9.53 -6.95 -9.37
N SER A 523 -8.47 -6.16 -9.46
CA SER A 523 -8.18 -5.09 -8.51
C SER A 523 -9.02 -3.84 -8.83
N ASP A 524 -9.23 -3.53 -10.12
CA ASP A 524 -10.20 -2.52 -10.56
C ASP A 524 -11.65 -2.95 -10.27
N VAL A 525 -11.99 -4.24 -10.42
CA VAL A 525 -13.31 -4.79 -10.03
C VAL A 525 -13.60 -4.55 -8.54
N PHE A 526 -12.60 -4.68 -7.66
CA PHE A 526 -12.76 -4.36 -6.24
C PHE A 526 -13.10 -2.88 -6.04
N SER A 527 -12.36 -1.97 -6.68
CA SER A 527 -12.64 -0.53 -6.65
C SER A 527 -14.04 -0.18 -7.21
N PHE A 528 -14.49 -0.89 -8.24
CA PHE A 528 -15.85 -0.78 -8.77
C PHE A 528 -16.91 -1.26 -7.77
N GLY A 529 -16.66 -2.38 -7.07
CA GLY A 529 -17.54 -2.88 -6.01
C GLY A 529 -17.73 -1.89 -4.87
N VAL A 530 -16.65 -1.24 -4.43
CA VAL A 530 -16.70 -0.14 -3.45
C VAL A 530 -17.57 1.00 -3.97
N LEU A 531 -17.28 1.52 -5.17
CA LEU A 531 -18.02 2.61 -5.79
C LEU A 531 -19.51 2.27 -5.97
N LEU A 532 -19.84 1.02 -6.31
CA LEU A 532 -21.22 0.54 -6.43
C LEU A 532 -21.98 0.62 -5.10
N LEU A 533 -21.36 0.20 -4.01
CA LEU A 533 -21.94 0.30 -2.66
C LEU A 533 -22.11 1.77 -2.23
N GLU A 534 -21.15 2.65 -2.52
CA GLU A 534 -21.28 4.09 -2.24
C GLU A 534 -22.42 4.75 -3.04
N ILE A 535 -22.60 4.39 -4.32
CA ILE A 535 -23.70 4.92 -5.15
C ILE A 535 -25.06 4.47 -4.61
N VAL A 536 -25.21 3.21 -4.20
CA VAL A 536 -26.48 2.67 -3.69
C VAL A 536 -26.83 3.22 -2.30
N THR A 537 -25.84 3.36 -1.42
CA THR A 537 -26.05 3.82 -0.03
C THR A 537 -26.05 5.34 0.12
N GLY A 538 -25.41 6.05 -0.82
CA GLY A 538 -25.10 7.48 -0.67
C GLY A 538 -24.14 7.77 0.48
N GLN A 539 -23.37 6.79 0.96
CA GLN A 539 -22.46 6.94 2.10
C GLN A 539 -21.00 6.73 1.70
N ARG A 540 -20.10 7.52 2.28
CA ARG A 540 -18.65 7.38 2.08
C ARG A 540 -18.14 6.17 2.86
N ILE A 541 -17.27 5.38 2.25
CA ILE A 541 -16.77 4.14 2.88
C ILE A 541 -16.08 4.33 4.25
N ASN A 542 -15.41 5.47 4.46
CA ASN A 542 -14.68 5.77 5.70
C ASN A 542 -15.52 6.45 6.80
N ASN A 543 -16.80 6.76 6.55
CA ASN A 543 -17.57 7.71 7.38
C ASN A 543 -19.00 7.23 7.67
N TYR A 544 -19.19 5.91 7.81
CA TYR A 544 -20.47 5.31 8.15
C TYR A 544 -20.69 5.35 9.68
N GLN A 545 -21.58 6.23 10.12
CA GLN A 545 -22.00 6.34 11.52
C GLN A 545 -23.39 5.72 11.68
N ASN A 546 -23.47 4.58 12.37
CA ASN A 546 -24.70 4.17 13.05
C ASN A 546 -24.63 4.60 14.52
N GLY A 547 -25.80 4.79 15.15
CA GLY A 547 -25.91 5.27 16.53
C GLY A 547 -25.24 4.40 17.60
N ASP A 548 -24.79 3.19 17.24
CA ASP A 548 -24.15 2.21 18.12
C ASP A 548 -22.63 2.00 17.84
N GLY A 549 -22.00 2.77 16.93
CA GLY A 549 -20.54 2.77 16.75
C GLY A 549 -20.03 3.01 15.32
N GLU A 550 -18.71 3.18 15.19
CA GLU A 550 -18.00 3.29 13.90
C GLU A 550 -17.90 1.91 13.22
N GLU A 551 -18.75 1.67 12.22
CA GLU A 551 -18.76 0.44 11.45
C GLU A 551 -18.40 0.72 9.98
N ASN A 552 -17.28 0.19 9.49
CA ASN A 552 -16.92 0.30 8.05
C ASN A 552 -18.07 -0.18 7.15
N LEU A 553 -18.34 0.52 6.04
CA LEU A 553 -19.39 0.17 5.07
C LEU A 553 -19.32 -1.29 4.59
N PHE A 554 -18.14 -1.91 4.54
CA PHE A 554 -17.99 -3.35 4.26
C PHE A 554 -18.63 -4.26 5.34
N ASN A 555 -18.40 -3.95 6.63
CA ASN A 555 -19.03 -4.66 7.76
C ASN A 555 -20.55 -4.50 7.68
N PHE A 556 -21.00 -3.25 7.53
CA PHE A 556 -22.42 -2.94 7.45
C PHE A 556 -23.10 -3.66 6.29
N ALA A 557 -22.47 -3.67 5.11
CA ALA A 557 -22.97 -4.39 3.94
C ALA A 557 -23.04 -5.91 4.17
N TRP A 558 -21.98 -6.50 4.72
CA TRP A 558 -21.90 -7.94 4.98
C TRP A 558 -22.91 -8.39 6.05
N ARG A 559 -23.07 -7.63 7.14
CA ARG A 559 -24.05 -7.94 8.20
C ARG A 559 -25.48 -7.90 7.68
N ASN A 560 -25.86 -6.83 6.95
CA ASN A 560 -27.21 -6.73 6.39
C ASN A 560 -27.48 -7.81 5.33
N TRP A 561 -26.48 -8.21 4.56
CA TRP A 561 -26.60 -9.31 3.62
C TRP A 561 -26.82 -10.66 4.34
N ASN A 562 -26.01 -10.99 5.35
CA ASN A 562 -26.17 -12.23 6.14
C ASN A 562 -27.50 -12.31 6.90
N HIS A 563 -28.01 -11.17 7.41
CA HIS A 563 -29.26 -11.12 8.16
C HIS A 563 -30.51 -10.95 7.27
N GLY A 564 -30.35 -10.88 5.94
CA GLY A 564 -31.46 -10.65 5.00
C GLY A 564 -32.04 -9.22 5.05
N THR A 565 -31.39 -8.27 5.73
CA THR A 565 -31.85 -6.89 5.94
C THR A 565 -31.22 -5.89 4.96
N ILE A 566 -30.91 -6.32 3.73
CA ILE A 566 -30.22 -5.53 2.69
C ILE A 566 -30.91 -4.19 2.41
N GLU A 567 -32.24 -4.12 2.53
CA GLU A 567 -33.02 -2.89 2.32
C GLU A 567 -32.64 -1.74 3.28
N ASN A 568 -32.07 -2.04 4.45
CA ASN A 568 -31.54 -1.03 5.38
C ASN A 568 -30.34 -0.26 4.80
N MET A 569 -29.66 -0.81 3.78
CA MET A 569 -28.54 -0.15 3.12
C MET A 569 -28.96 0.88 2.07
N MET A 570 -30.22 0.86 1.65
CA MET A 570 -30.69 1.72 0.57
C MET A 570 -30.75 3.17 1.04
N ASP A 571 -30.11 4.06 0.27
CA ASP A 571 -30.26 5.50 0.44
C ASP A 571 -31.76 5.86 0.55
N PRO A 572 -32.20 6.57 1.61
CA PRO A 572 -33.60 6.94 1.78
C PRO A 572 -34.20 7.65 0.56
N ALA A 573 -33.39 8.37 -0.23
CA ALA A 573 -33.80 9.03 -1.47
C ALA A 573 -34.20 8.05 -2.59
N LEU A 574 -33.85 6.77 -2.48
CA LEU A 574 -34.12 5.74 -3.50
C LEU A 574 -35.35 4.87 -3.19
N ARG A 575 -35.90 4.91 -1.97
CA ARG A 575 -36.95 3.99 -1.49
C ARG A 575 -38.27 4.02 -2.27
N ALA A 576 -38.50 5.05 -3.09
CA ALA A 576 -39.65 5.13 -4.00
C ALA A 576 -39.45 4.34 -5.32
N SER A 577 -38.23 3.89 -5.61
CA SER A 577 -37.89 3.03 -6.75
C SER A 577 -37.78 1.58 -6.28
N GLY A 578 -38.38 0.63 -7.00
CA GLY A 578 -38.55 -0.76 -6.55
C GLY A 578 -37.25 -1.43 -6.07
N SER A 579 -37.30 -2.09 -4.92
CA SER A 579 -36.11 -2.51 -4.17
C SER A 579 -35.26 -3.60 -4.85
N LEU A 580 -35.85 -4.44 -5.70
CA LEU A 580 -35.20 -5.65 -6.23
C LEU A 580 -33.91 -5.37 -7.02
N ASP A 581 -33.91 -4.36 -7.90
CA ASP A 581 -32.72 -3.98 -8.68
C ASP A 581 -31.60 -3.43 -7.78
N ILE A 582 -31.98 -2.76 -6.69
CA ILE A 582 -31.07 -2.18 -5.71
C ILE A 582 -30.45 -3.29 -4.87
N VAL A 583 -31.25 -4.26 -4.38
CA VAL A 583 -30.75 -5.49 -3.72
C VAL A 583 -29.77 -6.23 -4.63
N ARG A 584 -30.12 -6.39 -5.92
CA ARG A 584 -29.25 -7.05 -6.91
C ARG A 584 -27.93 -6.30 -7.09
N CYS A 585 -27.94 -4.98 -7.12
CA CYS A 585 -26.72 -4.17 -7.18
C CYS A 585 -25.85 -4.30 -5.93
N ILE A 586 -26.44 -4.36 -4.72
CA ILE A 586 -25.69 -4.59 -3.48
C ILE A 586 -25.04 -5.97 -3.48
N HIS A 587 -25.77 -7.00 -3.90
CA HIS A 587 -25.24 -8.37 -4.03
C HIS A 587 -24.06 -8.44 -5.01
N ILE A 588 -24.16 -7.78 -6.16
CA ILE A 588 -23.06 -7.66 -7.13
C ILE A 588 -21.89 -6.87 -6.53
N GLY A 589 -22.15 -5.82 -5.75
CA GLY A 589 -21.13 -5.07 -5.01
C GLY A 589 -20.33 -5.98 -4.06
N LEU A 590 -21.02 -6.80 -3.26
CA LEU A 590 -20.41 -7.78 -2.37
C LEU A 590 -19.58 -8.82 -3.13
N LEU A 591 -20.05 -9.32 -4.28
CA LEU A 591 -19.26 -10.21 -5.15
C LEU A 591 -17.98 -9.56 -5.68
N CYS A 592 -17.99 -8.23 -5.90
CA CYS A 592 -16.83 -7.49 -6.37
C CYS A 592 -15.79 -7.21 -5.25
N VAL A 593 -16.21 -7.08 -3.99
CA VAL A 593 -15.32 -6.74 -2.85
C VAL A 593 -14.84 -7.95 -2.03
N GLN A 594 -15.02 -9.17 -2.56
CA GLN A 594 -14.50 -10.40 -1.95
C GLN A 594 -12.98 -10.36 -1.78
N GLU A 595 -12.49 -10.93 -0.68
CA GLU A 595 -11.05 -10.94 -0.37
C GLU A 595 -10.23 -11.65 -1.47
N ASN A 596 -10.64 -12.86 -1.85
CA ASN A 596 -9.99 -13.61 -2.93
C ASN A 596 -10.33 -13.03 -4.32
N ALA A 597 -9.33 -12.41 -4.97
CA ALA A 597 -9.45 -11.85 -6.31
C ALA A 597 -9.90 -12.85 -7.40
N ALA A 598 -9.69 -14.16 -7.20
CA ALA A 598 -10.18 -15.17 -8.13
C ALA A 598 -11.73 -15.25 -8.15
N LEU A 599 -12.38 -15.08 -7.00
CA LEU A 599 -13.84 -15.17 -6.83
C LEU A 599 -14.61 -13.94 -7.32
N ARG A 600 -13.94 -12.80 -7.48
CA ARG A 600 -14.53 -11.58 -8.04
C ARG A 600 -14.94 -11.80 -9.51
N PRO A 601 -16.12 -11.38 -9.98
CA PRO A 601 -16.51 -11.51 -11.39
C PRO A 601 -15.64 -10.64 -12.31
N THR A 602 -15.68 -10.86 -13.64
CA THR A 602 -15.12 -9.90 -14.61
C THR A 602 -16.13 -8.78 -14.90
N MET A 603 -15.68 -7.69 -15.53
CA MET A 603 -16.58 -6.62 -15.94
C MET A 603 -17.63 -7.11 -16.96
N GLY A 604 -17.25 -8.02 -17.86
CA GLY A 604 -18.19 -8.67 -18.78
C GLY A 604 -19.28 -9.47 -18.03
N SER A 605 -18.88 -10.26 -17.02
CA SER A 605 -19.85 -10.96 -16.16
C SER A 605 -20.77 -9.99 -15.40
N ILE A 606 -20.23 -8.89 -14.87
CA ILE A 606 -21.01 -7.86 -14.15
C ILE A 606 -22.08 -7.23 -15.07
N ILE A 607 -21.74 -6.92 -16.33
CA ILE A 607 -22.70 -6.40 -17.32
C ILE A 607 -23.82 -7.41 -17.60
N LEU A 608 -23.51 -8.70 -17.68
CA LEU A 608 -24.53 -9.76 -17.83
C LEU A 608 -25.40 -9.89 -16.57
N MET A 609 -24.80 -9.81 -15.37
CA MET A 609 -25.53 -9.84 -14.10
C MET A 609 -26.52 -8.66 -13.97
N PHE A 610 -26.17 -7.47 -14.46
CA PHE A 610 -27.07 -6.31 -14.49
C PHE A 610 -28.20 -6.39 -15.53
N THR A 611 -28.05 -7.19 -16.59
CA THR A 611 -28.97 -7.19 -17.74
C THR A 611 -29.84 -8.44 -17.86
N SER A 612 -29.43 -9.56 -17.26
CA SER A 612 -30.16 -10.83 -17.29
C SER A 612 -30.60 -11.27 -15.90
N PHE A 613 -31.90 -11.14 -15.64
CA PHE A 613 -32.55 -11.58 -14.40
C PHE A 613 -32.65 -13.11 -14.27
N SER A 614 -32.53 -13.85 -15.38
CA SER A 614 -32.51 -15.32 -15.41
C SER A 614 -31.19 -15.93 -14.93
N ILE A 615 -30.15 -15.12 -14.67
CA ILE A 615 -28.87 -15.60 -14.13
C ILE A 615 -28.96 -15.64 -12.60
N THR A 616 -28.87 -16.86 -12.06
CA THR A 616 -28.60 -17.13 -10.64
C THR A 616 -27.25 -16.53 -10.26
N LEU A 617 -27.23 -15.61 -9.31
CA LEU A 617 -25.98 -15.02 -8.83
C LEU A 617 -25.30 -15.96 -7.83
N PRO A 618 -23.96 -16.10 -7.88
CA PRO A 618 -23.23 -16.87 -6.88
C PRO A 618 -23.36 -16.20 -5.50
N VAL A 619 -23.25 -17.00 -4.45
CA VAL A 619 -23.27 -16.52 -3.07
C VAL A 619 -21.94 -15.79 -2.79
N PRO A 620 -21.92 -14.51 -2.39
CA PRO A 620 -20.70 -13.81 -2.03
C PRO A 620 -20.05 -14.44 -0.79
N SER A 621 -18.73 -14.61 -0.84
CA SER A 621 -17.92 -14.90 0.34
C SER A 621 -17.57 -13.63 1.11
N ARG A 622 -17.02 -13.81 2.31
CA ARG A 622 -16.62 -12.74 3.23
C ARG A 622 -15.76 -11.66 2.50
N PRO A 623 -16.16 -10.37 2.49
CA PRO A 623 -15.37 -9.27 1.91
C PRO A 623 -13.94 -9.14 2.45
N ALA A 624 -13.12 -8.30 1.81
CA ALA A 624 -11.82 -7.93 2.38
C ALA A 624 -11.98 -7.00 3.59
N PHE A 625 -11.83 -7.52 4.82
CA PHE A 625 -11.97 -6.70 6.03
C PHE A 625 -10.69 -5.91 6.31
N PHE A 626 -10.65 -4.67 5.83
CA PHE A 626 -9.79 -3.66 6.46
C PHE A 626 -10.36 -3.36 7.85
N VAL A 627 -9.68 -3.84 8.90
CA VAL A 627 -9.96 -3.47 10.29
C VAL A 627 -9.58 -2.00 10.49
N SER A 628 -10.51 -1.10 10.18
CA SER A 628 -10.44 0.32 10.54
C SER A 628 -10.88 0.50 11.99
N SER A 629 -10.12 -0.06 12.94
CA SER A 629 -10.29 0.24 14.36
C SER A 629 -9.50 1.51 14.71
N PHE A 630 -10.07 2.66 14.37
CA PHE A 630 -9.72 3.94 15.01
C PHE A 630 -10.52 4.09 16.31
N THR A 631 -10.37 3.14 17.23
CA THR A 631 -10.98 3.26 18.57
C THR A 631 -10.29 4.38 19.34
N SER A 632 -10.98 5.52 19.45
CA SER A 632 -10.67 6.53 20.46
C SER A 632 -10.95 5.95 21.86
N PRO A 633 -10.15 6.28 22.88
CA PRO A 633 -10.14 5.55 24.15
C PRO A 633 -11.20 6.05 25.14
N GLU A 634 -12.46 5.74 24.89
CA GLU A 634 -13.51 5.74 25.92
C GLU A 634 -14.24 4.38 25.92
N ILE A 635 -14.80 3.98 27.08
CA ILE A 635 -15.29 2.62 27.37
C ILE A 635 -14.15 1.59 27.61
N LEU A 636 -13.21 1.94 28.49
CA LEU A 636 -12.41 0.96 29.27
C LEU A 636 -12.05 1.54 30.66
N ASN A 637 -13.04 2.17 31.32
CA ASN A 637 -12.91 2.77 32.64
C ASN A 637 -14.23 2.77 33.45
N ARG A 638 -15.03 1.70 33.31
CA ARG A 638 -16.16 1.37 34.17
C ARG A 638 -16.23 -0.14 34.37
N GLU A 639 -15.40 -0.66 35.28
CA GLU A 639 -15.72 -1.79 36.19
C GLU A 639 -14.54 -2.26 37.08
N GLU A 640 -13.58 -1.39 37.43
CA GLU A 640 -12.66 -1.64 38.55
C GLU A 640 -12.80 -0.57 39.65
N ASN A 641 -13.99 -0.46 40.23
CA ASN A 641 -14.19 0.23 41.50
C ASN A 641 -15.49 -0.21 42.19
N ASN A 642 -15.48 -1.44 42.75
CA ASN A 642 -16.35 -1.84 43.86
C ASN A 642 -15.86 -3.12 44.54
N SER A 643 -14.68 -3.06 45.14
CA SER A 643 -14.21 -4.07 46.08
C SER A 643 -14.86 -3.88 47.46
N ARG A 644 -16.02 -4.52 47.69
CA ARG A 644 -16.54 -4.79 49.05
C ARG A 644 -17.32 -6.09 49.11
N ALA A 645 -17.00 -6.89 50.12
CA ALA A 645 -17.41 -8.29 50.25
C ALA A 645 -18.90 -8.48 50.57
N LEU A 646 -19.43 -9.65 50.18
CA LEU A 646 -20.24 -10.51 51.05
C LEU A 646 -20.29 -11.96 50.53
N HIS A 647 -20.62 -12.89 51.43
CA HIS A 647 -20.29 -14.32 51.39
C HIS A 647 -21.45 -15.23 50.89
N ILE A 648 -21.09 -16.42 50.36
CA ILE A 648 -21.86 -17.70 50.41
C ILE A 648 -23.15 -17.72 49.53
N SER A 649 -23.37 -18.64 48.58
CA SER A 649 -23.45 -20.12 48.71
C SER A 649 -23.35 -20.87 47.36
N GLN A 650 -22.91 -22.13 47.36
CA GLN A 650 -23.31 -23.15 46.34
C GLN A 650 -24.69 -23.73 46.74
N PRO A 651 -25.56 -24.16 45.78
CA PRO A 651 -25.54 -25.52 45.15
C PRO A 651 -25.87 -25.48 43.61
N SER A 652 -25.89 -26.54 42.80
CA SER A 652 -25.47 -27.97 42.83
C SER A 652 -25.37 -28.53 41.39
N GLU A 653 -25.14 -29.83 41.23
CA GLU A 653 -25.05 -30.58 39.95
C GLU A 653 -26.40 -30.77 39.21
N GLY A 654 -26.35 -31.05 37.89
CA GLY A 654 -27.51 -31.45 37.10
C GLY A 654 -27.32 -31.47 35.57
N GLU A 655 -26.55 -32.44 35.05
CA GLU A 655 -26.61 -32.82 33.62
C GLU A 655 -27.81 -33.78 33.39
N PRO A 656 -28.44 -33.84 32.19
CA PRO A 656 -27.79 -34.43 31.01
C PRO A 656 -28.04 -33.71 29.67
N GLY A 657 -27.15 -33.91 28.69
CA GLY A 657 -27.20 -33.26 27.38
C GLY A 657 -28.15 -33.88 26.35
N TYR A 658 -28.40 -33.14 25.26
CA TYR A 658 -29.00 -33.64 24.01
C TYR A 658 -28.51 -32.87 22.78
N SER A 659 -28.04 -33.63 21.77
CA SER A 659 -28.05 -33.39 20.31
C SER A 659 -27.93 -31.97 19.72
N ALA A 660 -26.93 -31.79 18.86
CA ALA A 660 -26.90 -30.72 17.86
C ALA A 660 -28.01 -30.86 16.79
N PRO A 661 -28.57 -29.76 16.26
CA PRO A 661 -29.39 -29.76 15.05
C PRO A 661 -28.56 -29.56 13.77
N SER A 662 -29.05 -30.12 12.67
CA SER A 662 -28.37 -30.19 11.38
C SER A 662 -28.59 -28.97 10.47
N ILE A 663 -27.74 -28.91 9.43
CA ILE A 663 -27.98 -28.39 8.08
C ILE A 663 -29.46 -28.05 7.79
N ASN A 664 -29.70 -26.82 7.33
CA ASN A 664 -30.87 -26.46 6.54
C ASN A 664 -30.41 -26.02 5.14
N ASP A 665 -30.63 -26.87 4.15
CA ASP A 665 -30.74 -26.44 2.76
C ASP A 665 -31.98 -25.58 2.59
N VAL A 666 -31.85 -24.39 1.98
CA VAL A 666 -33.00 -23.62 1.46
C VAL A 666 -32.70 -23.22 0.02
N SER A 667 -33.10 -24.09 -0.90
CA SER A 667 -33.14 -23.81 -2.33
C SER A 667 -34.27 -22.83 -2.65
N ILE A 668 -33.94 -21.60 -3.06
CA ILE A 668 -34.92 -20.67 -3.64
C ILE A 668 -35.06 -20.97 -5.13
N THR A 669 -36.02 -21.84 -5.44
CA THR A 669 -36.59 -21.99 -6.79
C THR A 669 -38.10 -22.15 -6.65
N GLU A 670 -38.86 -21.11 -7.00
CA GLU A 670 -39.97 -21.20 -7.96
C GLU A 670 -40.53 -19.80 -8.27
N LEU A 671 -40.51 -19.45 -9.55
CA LEU A 671 -41.18 -18.29 -10.13
C LEU A 671 -42.00 -18.79 -11.31
N TYR A 672 -43.33 -18.72 -11.21
CA TYR A 672 -44.26 -19.03 -12.29
C TYR A 672 -45.50 -18.10 -12.19
N PRO A 673 -46.25 -17.89 -13.29
CA PRO A 673 -46.51 -16.51 -13.70
C PRO A 673 -47.99 -16.20 -13.94
N ARG A 674 -48.33 -14.90 -13.88
CA ARG A 674 -49.30 -14.24 -14.75
C ARG A 674 -49.21 -12.73 -14.62
#